data_AF-A0A1W9MYX7-F1
#
_entry.id   AF-A0A1W9MYX7-F1
#
_cell.length_a   1.000
_cell.length_b   1.000
_cell.length_c   1.000
_cell.angle_alpha   90.00
_cell.angle_beta   90.00
_cell.angle_gamma   90.00
#
_symmetry.space_group_name_H-M   'P 1'
#
loop_
_entity.id
_entity.type
_entity.pdbx_description
1 polymer ?
#
loop_
_entity_poly.entity_id
_entity_poly.type
_entity_poly.pdbx_seq_one_letter_code
_entity_poly.pdbx_strand_id
1 'polypeptide(L)'
;MKAKTLPVMIFALTMLLSCDTLTPEQRSQRAAENKGDILIGVVRTSSYANFFLEGLGLAVEEINQRGGLSGRKIKTLEYDDKNDIGTGEDIASKLADNKDLIAVVGHRSSDVAMPASVIYEKTGIVFISYGANDPALTRYRGSFTFRNIPSQEIFGYQTAEFALRRGFKKTAVFYEREAAQKSLADVFKQRAAALGIKIVATRSYFNWEDNFRSVIALMKKEYEFDSVLIAGTLPTAGVLVKQLREMEVSVPIIGGDGMDSPDLWVIAGKAADNISVPTVFNPDYPDRLIREFAARFEARYGFAPDTWAAQGYDALSVLAHAMRKSGDAVPLLISTNLKFLEKWNGVTGSYGFTQQGDIVDKEIFFKAMKNGEFVFLDYERKDESDLFNYIKDFTLRLPLKRDAVTVDPGLAEDAVSVDITEQLFMGLTDFDPKTYQAVPELAEEWKVNDEGDIYTFKLRKDAVWADGSPVTSDDVVWTLQRNISPDTKSPYSHLLYLLKNGEAIHQGNISDMSQLGVYAADDFTVVFRLEYPAAYFPMIVSTGVYRPVPKSLIAKYGERWTDIENIRGNGPYSLVLWEKGRGIFLKKNPKYYDEKKVLIPEIRYYVISQSSLGLAMYENDELDIMGSSYLRIPTEDIPRIKKNPVLKNQYSEYPHFCTYAYAFDTRRPPADNPLVRKAISAAIDRQLLIAVVNGGHGEVANTCTRPPAFGAVLPGEGAGIGFDPQKAREWLAAAGYPDGKGFPEFTVMYSDSEFHKKVADTIRTLLEHHLNIMVALRPEKDETYMDALSQEKGPCMFRVKMCSDYPDADGWLNLFNPSRPLYDVGWENQEFAEILDKARKESDKEKRIGFYKRAEQILCGEDAVAVPLYFEIYHSLVKPRVKGWQHMPLGGQHIRSWQIEKE
;
A
#
# COMPACT_ATOMS: atom_id res chain seq x y z
N MET A 1 -50.38 20.12 -56.51
CA MET A 1 -50.23 18.99 -57.46
C MET A 1 -49.87 17.74 -56.69
N LYS A 2 -50.53 16.63 -57.01
CA LYS A 2 -50.59 15.38 -56.25
C LYS A 2 -49.25 14.62 -56.18
N ALA A 3 -49.09 13.91 -55.08
CA ALA A 3 -48.07 12.90 -54.80
C ALA A 3 -48.02 11.77 -55.85
N LYS A 4 -46.81 11.25 -56.10
CA LYS A 4 -46.57 9.87 -56.55
C LYS A 4 -45.31 9.32 -55.89
N THR A 5 -45.52 8.20 -55.22
CA THR A 5 -44.58 7.21 -54.69
C THR A 5 -43.77 6.53 -55.80
N LEU A 6 -42.51 6.18 -55.53
CA LEU A 6 -41.80 5.07 -56.18
C LEU A 6 -40.78 4.47 -55.17
N PRO A 7 -40.57 3.14 -55.15
CA PRO A 7 -40.23 2.39 -53.95
C PRO A 7 -38.73 2.10 -53.80
N VAL A 8 -38.38 1.79 -52.56
CA VAL A 8 -37.15 1.16 -52.10
C VAL A 8 -36.92 -0.16 -52.86
N MET A 9 -35.86 -0.23 -53.65
CA MET A 9 -35.32 -1.47 -54.20
C MET A 9 -34.12 -1.87 -53.35
N ILE A 10 -34.32 -2.84 -52.47
CA ILE A 10 -33.28 -3.51 -51.70
C ILE A 10 -32.43 -4.30 -52.71
N PHE A 11 -31.22 -3.81 -53.00
CA PHE A 11 -30.18 -4.63 -53.61
C PHE A 11 -29.58 -5.50 -52.50
N ALA A 12 -30.11 -6.71 -52.37
CA ALA A 12 -29.48 -7.79 -51.62
C ALA A 12 -28.16 -8.15 -52.34
N LEU A 13 -27.05 -7.59 -51.85
CA LEU A 13 -25.72 -8.09 -52.18
C LEU A 13 -25.51 -9.37 -51.36
N THR A 14 -25.96 -10.49 -51.92
CA THR A 14 -25.60 -11.83 -51.46
C THR A 14 -24.08 -12.01 -51.62
N MET A 15 -23.33 -11.69 -50.56
CA MET A 15 -22.00 -12.26 -50.37
C MET A 15 -22.19 -13.75 -50.11
N LEU A 16 -21.87 -14.56 -51.12
CA LEU A 16 -21.47 -15.94 -50.96
C LEU A 16 -20.16 -15.97 -50.13
N LEU A 17 -20.28 -15.87 -48.82
CA LEU A 17 -19.28 -16.34 -47.87
C LEU A 17 -19.66 -17.78 -47.55
N SER A 18 -18.71 -18.71 -47.69
CA SER A 18 -18.89 -20.12 -47.39
C SER A 18 -19.51 -20.31 -46.00
N CYS A 19 -20.56 -21.14 -45.91
CA CYS A 19 -21.29 -21.48 -44.69
C CYS A 19 -20.49 -22.28 -43.64
N ASP A 20 -19.15 -22.32 -43.69
CA ASP A 20 -18.36 -23.27 -42.91
C ASP A 20 -17.60 -22.69 -41.70
N THR A 21 -17.48 -21.36 -41.59
CA THR A 21 -16.81 -20.71 -40.43
C THR A 21 -17.81 -20.35 -39.32
N LEU A 22 -17.37 -20.47 -38.06
CA LEU A 22 -18.20 -20.16 -36.89
C LEU A 22 -18.26 -18.65 -36.63
N THR A 23 -19.44 -18.15 -36.24
CA THR A 23 -19.56 -16.82 -35.62
C THR A 23 -18.93 -16.81 -34.23
N PRO A 24 -18.65 -15.63 -33.63
CA PRO A 24 -18.09 -15.55 -32.27
C PRO A 24 -18.93 -16.25 -31.20
N GLU A 25 -20.25 -16.17 -31.30
CA GLU A 25 -21.19 -16.84 -30.39
C GLU A 25 -21.12 -18.35 -30.57
N GLN A 26 -21.15 -18.83 -31.82
CA GLN A 26 -21.06 -20.26 -32.13
C GLN A 26 -19.73 -20.86 -31.67
N ARG A 27 -18.62 -20.14 -31.85
CA ARG A 27 -17.30 -20.57 -31.38
C ARG A 27 -17.25 -20.61 -29.86
N SER A 28 -17.79 -19.59 -29.19
CA SER A 28 -17.85 -19.56 -27.72
C SER A 28 -18.69 -20.69 -27.14
N GLN A 29 -19.84 -21.00 -27.76
CA GLN A 29 -20.67 -22.14 -27.37
C GLN A 29 -19.93 -23.47 -27.56
N ARG A 30 -19.32 -23.68 -28.72
CA ARG A 30 -18.54 -24.90 -28.98
C ARG A 30 -17.37 -25.06 -28.01
N ALA A 31 -16.67 -23.97 -27.70
CA ALA A 31 -15.55 -23.99 -26.76
C ALA A 31 -15.98 -24.40 -25.34
N ALA A 32 -17.16 -23.97 -24.87
CA ALA A 32 -17.70 -24.35 -23.56
C ALA A 32 -18.07 -25.85 -23.47
N GLU A 33 -18.55 -26.42 -24.58
CA GLU A 33 -18.90 -27.83 -24.70
C GLU A 33 -17.66 -28.73 -24.88
N ASN A 34 -16.58 -28.22 -25.46
CA ASN A 34 -15.38 -28.98 -25.78
C ASN A 34 -14.55 -29.31 -24.51
N LYS A 35 -14.34 -30.60 -24.25
CA LYS A 35 -13.53 -31.11 -23.13
C LYS A 35 -12.14 -31.64 -23.56
N GLY A 36 -11.81 -31.60 -24.85
CA GLY A 36 -10.50 -32.00 -25.39
C GLY A 36 -9.40 -30.99 -25.10
N ASP A 37 -8.20 -31.20 -25.64
CA ASP A 37 -7.09 -30.26 -25.48
C ASP A 37 -7.44 -28.85 -26.00
N ILE A 38 -6.79 -27.84 -25.42
CA ILE A 38 -6.94 -26.43 -25.81
C ILE A 38 -6.04 -26.17 -27.02
N LEU A 39 -6.64 -25.82 -28.16
CA LEU A 39 -5.92 -25.54 -29.40
C LEU A 39 -5.62 -24.05 -29.58
N ILE A 40 -4.34 -23.72 -29.75
CA ILE A 40 -3.84 -22.36 -29.97
C ILE A 40 -3.04 -22.32 -31.27
N GLY A 41 -3.33 -21.36 -32.15
CA GLY A 41 -2.55 -21.12 -33.36
C GLY A 41 -1.31 -20.31 -33.02
N VAL A 42 -0.15 -20.68 -33.56
CA VAL A 42 1.10 -19.97 -33.35
C VAL A 42 1.66 -19.59 -34.71
N VAL A 43 1.75 -18.30 -35.00
CA VAL A 43 2.21 -17.81 -36.31
C VAL A 43 3.48 -17.00 -36.15
N ARG A 44 4.60 -17.57 -36.61
CA ARG A 44 5.91 -16.90 -36.65
C ARG A 44 6.19 -16.36 -38.06
N THR A 45 7.34 -15.69 -38.19
CA THR A 45 7.92 -15.32 -39.48
C THR A 45 9.37 -15.82 -39.55
N SER A 46 9.75 -16.51 -40.62
CA SER A 46 11.16 -16.89 -40.87
C SER A 46 12.02 -15.76 -41.43
N SER A 47 11.42 -14.62 -41.78
CA SER A 47 12.12 -13.48 -42.40
C SER A 47 13.08 -12.78 -41.45
N TYR A 48 13.03 -13.10 -40.15
CA TYR A 48 13.91 -12.56 -39.12
C TYR A 48 14.37 -13.67 -38.18
N ALA A 49 15.66 -13.73 -37.88
CA ALA A 49 16.17 -14.64 -36.86
C ALA A 49 15.75 -14.16 -35.46
N ASN A 50 15.07 -15.00 -34.69
CA ASN A 50 14.69 -14.75 -33.30
C ASN A 50 14.33 -16.05 -32.55
N PHE A 51 14.07 -15.97 -31.25
CA PHE A 51 13.74 -17.12 -30.39
C PHE A 51 12.27 -17.19 -29.93
N PHE A 52 11.34 -16.64 -30.73
CA PHE A 52 9.91 -16.58 -30.37
C PHE A 52 9.29 -17.95 -30.09
N LEU A 53 9.59 -18.96 -30.91
CA LEU A 53 8.99 -20.29 -30.75
C LEU A 53 9.53 -21.00 -29.51
N GLU A 54 10.80 -20.84 -29.19
CA GLU A 54 11.45 -21.40 -28.01
C GLU A 54 10.81 -20.84 -26.74
N GLY A 55 10.59 -19.52 -26.68
CA GLY A 55 9.96 -18.89 -25.53
C GLY A 55 8.50 -19.31 -25.34
N LEU A 56 7.73 -19.33 -26.43
CA LEU A 56 6.34 -19.80 -26.39
C LEU A 56 6.27 -21.30 -26.03
N GLY A 57 7.17 -22.12 -26.58
CA GLY A 57 7.26 -23.55 -26.31
C GLY A 57 7.55 -23.85 -24.83
N LEU A 58 8.44 -23.08 -24.21
CA LEU A 58 8.71 -23.18 -22.77
C LEU A 58 7.45 -22.90 -21.93
N ALA A 59 6.67 -21.88 -22.29
CA ALA A 59 5.40 -21.60 -21.60
C ALA A 59 4.38 -22.75 -21.77
N VAL A 60 4.26 -23.34 -22.97
CA VAL A 60 3.39 -24.52 -23.21
C VAL A 60 3.82 -25.68 -22.32
N GLU A 61 5.12 -25.98 -22.30
CA GLU A 61 5.71 -27.08 -21.53
C GLU A 61 5.39 -26.91 -20.03
N GLU A 62 5.67 -25.74 -19.47
CA GLU A 62 5.45 -25.44 -18.06
C GLU A 62 3.97 -25.49 -17.67
N ILE A 63 3.08 -24.95 -18.49
CA ILE A 63 1.63 -24.99 -18.22
C ILE A 63 1.13 -26.44 -18.24
N ASN A 64 1.54 -27.24 -19.22
CA ASN A 64 1.12 -28.63 -19.36
C ASN A 64 1.68 -29.52 -18.24
N GLN A 65 2.92 -29.29 -17.80
CA GLN A 65 3.52 -30.02 -16.68
C GLN A 65 2.79 -29.76 -15.35
N ARG A 66 2.18 -28.57 -15.19
CA ARG A 66 1.35 -28.21 -14.03
C ARG A 66 -0.10 -28.71 -14.12
N GLY A 67 -0.38 -29.68 -14.99
CA GLY A 67 -1.72 -30.25 -15.17
C GLY A 67 -2.60 -29.53 -16.18
N GLY A 68 -2.06 -28.57 -16.94
CA GLY A 68 -2.78 -27.83 -17.96
C GLY A 68 -3.70 -26.73 -17.39
N LEU A 69 -4.74 -26.39 -18.14
CA LEU A 69 -5.76 -25.40 -17.75
C LEU A 69 -7.10 -26.10 -17.60
N SER A 70 -7.67 -26.07 -16.38
CA SER A 70 -8.85 -26.84 -16.01
C SER A 70 -8.74 -28.34 -16.37
N GLY A 71 -7.54 -28.91 -16.22
CA GLY A 71 -7.23 -30.32 -16.54
C GLY A 71 -6.99 -30.62 -18.03
N ARG A 72 -7.04 -29.61 -18.91
CA ARG A 72 -6.86 -29.75 -20.37
C ARG A 72 -5.46 -29.28 -20.77
N LYS A 73 -4.77 -30.03 -21.64
CA LYS A 73 -3.45 -29.62 -22.14
C LYS A 73 -3.58 -28.58 -23.24
N ILE A 74 -2.59 -27.70 -23.36
CA ILE A 74 -2.41 -26.81 -24.50
C ILE A 74 -1.70 -27.56 -25.63
N LYS A 75 -2.23 -27.45 -26.84
CA LYS A 75 -1.62 -27.92 -28.09
C LYS A 75 -1.53 -26.76 -29.09
N THR A 76 -0.39 -26.61 -29.72
CA THR A 76 -0.12 -25.54 -30.68
C THR A 76 -0.26 -26.03 -32.12
N LEU A 77 -0.76 -25.17 -33.00
CA LEU A 77 -0.70 -25.33 -34.47
C LEU A 77 0.21 -24.26 -35.03
N GLU A 78 1.41 -24.65 -35.44
CA GLU A 78 2.46 -23.72 -35.85
C GLU A 78 2.44 -23.44 -37.36
N TYR A 79 2.58 -22.16 -37.72
CA TYR A 79 2.62 -21.65 -39.08
C TYR A 79 3.70 -20.58 -39.24
N ASP A 80 4.09 -20.33 -40.50
CA ASP A 80 5.08 -19.33 -40.89
C ASP A 80 4.49 -18.42 -41.98
N ASP A 81 4.24 -17.15 -41.64
CA ASP A 81 3.68 -16.17 -42.56
C ASP A 81 4.70 -15.57 -43.53
N LYS A 82 6.00 -15.84 -43.34
CA LYS A 82 7.11 -15.34 -44.16
C LYS A 82 7.12 -13.82 -44.35
N ASN A 83 6.48 -13.07 -43.44
CA ASN A 83 6.27 -11.63 -43.57
C ASN A 83 5.53 -11.22 -44.87
N ASP A 84 4.65 -12.09 -45.38
CA ASP A 84 3.87 -11.87 -46.59
C ASP A 84 2.38 -11.76 -46.28
N ILE A 85 1.73 -10.72 -46.79
CA ILE A 85 0.32 -10.41 -46.48
C ILE A 85 -0.61 -11.54 -46.93
N GLY A 86 -0.45 -12.02 -48.18
CA GLY A 86 -1.31 -13.07 -48.73
C GLY A 86 -1.16 -14.41 -47.99
N THR A 87 0.08 -14.79 -47.70
CA THR A 87 0.38 -15.98 -46.88
C THR A 87 -0.23 -15.86 -45.47
N GLY A 88 -0.16 -14.67 -44.86
CA GLY A 88 -0.79 -14.41 -43.56
C GLY A 88 -2.32 -14.54 -43.58
N GLU A 89 -2.98 -13.99 -44.59
CA GLU A 89 -4.44 -14.11 -44.78
C GLU A 89 -4.88 -15.57 -45.01
N ASP A 90 -4.12 -16.33 -45.80
CA ASP A 90 -4.36 -17.76 -46.02
C ASP A 90 -4.25 -18.57 -44.73
N ILE A 91 -3.22 -18.30 -43.92
CA ILE A 91 -3.04 -18.91 -42.60
C ILE A 91 -4.18 -18.53 -41.65
N ALA A 92 -4.55 -17.25 -41.60
CA ALA A 92 -5.64 -16.78 -40.75
C ALA A 92 -6.97 -17.43 -41.13
N SER A 93 -7.26 -17.56 -42.42
CA SER A 93 -8.46 -18.27 -42.93
C SER A 93 -8.44 -19.74 -42.53
N LYS A 94 -7.30 -20.44 -42.71
CA LYS A 94 -7.14 -21.85 -42.33
C LYS A 94 -7.31 -22.09 -40.82
N LEU A 95 -6.81 -21.17 -40.01
CA LEU A 95 -6.99 -21.20 -38.55
C LEU A 95 -8.45 -20.93 -38.16
N ALA A 96 -9.12 -20.00 -38.86
CA ALA A 96 -10.54 -19.69 -38.65
C ALA A 96 -11.47 -20.87 -39.01
N ASP A 97 -11.15 -21.64 -40.05
CA ASP A 97 -11.87 -22.86 -40.44
C ASP A 97 -11.78 -23.98 -39.38
N ASN A 98 -10.76 -23.96 -38.53
CA ASN A 98 -10.66 -24.91 -37.42
C ASN A 98 -11.65 -24.52 -36.30
N LYS A 99 -12.73 -25.30 -36.20
CA LYS A 99 -13.83 -25.08 -35.26
C LYS A 99 -13.44 -25.20 -33.78
N ASP A 100 -12.32 -25.87 -33.47
CA ASP A 100 -11.85 -26.07 -32.09
C ASP A 100 -10.74 -25.10 -31.66
N LEU A 101 -10.26 -24.26 -32.59
CA LEU A 101 -9.27 -23.23 -32.29
C LEU A 101 -9.90 -22.08 -31.49
N ILE A 102 -9.28 -21.66 -30.40
CA ILE A 102 -9.82 -20.60 -29.52
C ILE A 102 -8.99 -19.31 -29.52
N ALA A 103 -7.69 -19.42 -29.81
CA ALA A 103 -6.78 -18.28 -29.76
C ALA A 103 -5.64 -18.43 -30.77
N VAL A 104 -5.04 -17.30 -31.14
CA VAL A 104 -3.84 -17.20 -31.97
C VAL A 104 -2.84 -16.26 -31.30
N VAL A 105 -1.59 -16.71 -31.15
CA VAL A 105 -0.45 -15.87 -30.84
C VAL A 105 0.36 -15.71 -32.11
N GLY A 106 0.40 -14.51 -32.68
CA GLY A 106 1.03 -14.40 -33.99
C GLY A 106 0.89 -13.09 -34.72
N HIS A 107 1.34 -13.19 -35.96
CA HIS A 107 1.76 -12.14 -36.88
C HIS A 107 2.60 -11.05 -36.21
N ARG A 108 3.90 -11.12 -36.47
CA ARG A 108 4.89 -10.15 -35.95
C ARG A 108 4.70 -8.78 -36.56
N SER A 109 4.49 -8.71 -37.86
CA SER A 109 4.52 -7.45 -38.62
C SER A 109 3.12 -6.85 -38.71
N SER A 110 3.03 -5.53 -38.55
CA SER A 110 1.76 -4.81 -38.57
C SER A 110 0.97 -5.02 -39.87
N ASP A 111 1.65 -5.02 -41.03
CA ASP A 111 1.01 -5.18 -42.34
C ASP A 111 0.36 -6.55 -42.55
N VAL A 112 0.86 -7.58 -41.87
CA VAL A 112 0.29 -8.94 -41.91
C VAL A 112 -0.74 -9.14 -40.80
N ALA A 113 -0.45 -8.62 -39.60
CA ALA A 113 -1.31 -8.77 -38.42
C ALA A 113 -2.67 -8.08 -38.59
N MET A 114 -2.71 -6.90 -39.21
CA MET A 114 -3.95 -6.13 -39.40
C MET A 114 -5.00 -6.85 -40.27
N PRO A 115 -4.70 -7.32 -41.50
CA PRO A 115 -5.68 -8.08 -42.28
C PRO A 115 -6.06 -9.41 -41.62
N ALA A 116 -5.10 -10.11 -41.00
CA ALA A 116 -5.37 -11.35 -40.26
C ALA A 116 -6.31 -11.13 -39.05
N SER A 117 -6.14 -10.02 -38.31
CA SER A 117 -6.97 -9.73 -37.13
C SER A 117 -8.44 -9.56 -37.48
N VAL A 118 -8.76 -9.04 -38.67
CA VAL A 118 -10.14 -8.92 -39.16
C VAL A 118 -10.80 -10.30 -39.32
N ILE A 119 -10.05 -11.30 -39.78
CA ILE A 119 -10.54 -12.68 -39.94
C ILE A 119 -10.79 -13.32 -38.57
N TYR A 120 -9.85 -13.16 -37.63
CA TYR A 120 -9.99 -13.67 -36.27
C TYR A 120 -11.15 -13.01 -35.52
N GLU A 121 -11.30 -11.69 -35.67
CA GLU A 121 -12.39 -10.93 -35.06
C GLU A 121 -13.76 -11.41 -35.56
N LYS A 122 -13.92 -11.59 -36.87
CA LYS A 122 -15.17 -12.09 -37.48
C LYS A 122 -15.56 -13.49 -37.02
N THR A 123 -14.58 -14.29 -36.61
CA THR A 123 -14.80 -15.69 -36.21
C THR A 123 -14.69 -15.92 -34.71
N GLY A 124 -14.43 -14.88 -33.92
CA GLY A 124 -14.36 -14.93 -32.45
C GLY A 124 -13.13 -15.66 -31.90
N ILE A 125 -12.01 -15.60 -32.61
CA ILE A 125 -10.72 -16.13 -32.14
C ILE A 125 -9.97 -15.02 -31.41
N VAL A 126 -9.54 -15.28 -30.17
CA VAL A 126 -8.70 -14.32 -29.42
C VAL A 126 -7.33 -14.24 -30.07
N PHE A 127 -6.94 -13.06 -30.52
CA PHE A 127 -5.68 -12.80 -31.21
C PHE A 127 -4.76 -11.91 -30.38
N ILE A 128 -3.54 -12.36 -30.10
CA ILE A 128 -2.48 -11.54 -29.49
C ILE A 128 -1.30 -11.44 -30.45
N SER A 129 -0.99 -10.22 -30.92
CA SER A 129 0.26 -9.97 -31.64
C SER A 129 1.42 -9.69 -30.68
N TYR A 130 2.54 -10.37 -30.94
CA TYR A 130 3.78 -10.24 -30.18
C TYR A 130 4.75 -9.19 -30.72
N GLY A 131 4.45 -8.60 -31.89
CA GLY A 131 5.37 -7.67 -32.57
C GLY A 131 4.71 -6.49 -33.29
N ALA A 132 3.41 -6.55 -33.61
CA ALA A 132 2.75 -5.51 -34.38
C ALA A 132 2.42 -4.30 -33.51
N ASN A 133 3.23 -3.25 -33.64
CA ASN A 133 3.17 -2.06 -32.81
C ASN A 133 2.51 -0.84 -33.49
N ASP A 134 2.01 -0.98 -34.72
CA ASP A 134 1.23 0.08 -35.36
C ASP A 134 -0.07 0.32 -34.57
N PRO A 135 -0.35 1.55 -34.11
CA PRO A 135 -1.55 1.87 -33.36
C PRO A 135 -2.86 1.46 -34.06
N ALA A 136 -2.89 1.34 -35.39
CA ALA A 136 -4.07 0.95 -36.15
C ALA A 136 -4.61 -0.45 -35.80
N LEU A 137 -3.76 -1.37 -35.36
CA LEU A 137 -4.15 -2.76 -35.05
C LEU A 137 -5.28 -2.85 -34.02
N THR A 138 -5.28 -2.00 -33.00
CA THR A 138 -6.28 -2.04 -31.91
C THR A 138 -7.32 -0.92 -32.04
N ARG A 139 -7.06 0.11 -32.86
CA ARG A 139 -7.93 1.30 -33.01
C ARG A 139 -9.29 1.02 -33.66
N TYR A 140 -9.46 -0.06 -34.42
CA TYR A 140 -10.77 -0.42 -34.97
C TYR A 140 -11.73 -0.99 -33.91
N ARG A 141 -11.28 -1.12 -32.65
CA ARG A 141 -12.07 -1.51 -31.46
C ARG A 141 -12.62 -2.93 -31.55
N GLY A 142 -11.78 -3.87 -31.96
CA GLY A 142 -12.08 -5.30 -31.89
C GLY A 142 -12.40 -5.77 -30.47
N SER A 143 -13.25 -6.77 -30.38
CA SER A 143 -13.51 -7.54 -29.17
C SER A 143 -12.39 -8.55 -28.90
N PHE A 144 -11.77 -9.12 -29.92
CA PHE A 144 -10.88 -10.27 -29.75
C PHE A 144 -9.41 -10.00 -30.07
N THR A 145 -9.04 -8.77 -30.44
CA THR A 145 -7.70 -8.41 -30.89
C THR A 145 -6.91 -7.64 -29.82
N PHE A 146 -5.69 -8.10 -29.53
CA PHE A 146 -4.79 -7.56 -28.53
C PHE A 146 -3.34 -7.51 -29.04
N ARG A 147 -2.48 -6.71 -28.40
CA ARG A 147 -1.02 -6.79 -28.58
C ARG A 147 -0.30 -6.77 -27.23
N ASN A 148 0.74 -7.58 -27.07
CA ASN A 148 1.59 -7.55 -25.88
C ASN A 148 2.92 -6.78 -26.06
N ILE A 149 3.08 -6.12 -27.21
CA ILE A 149 4.16 -5.17 -27.45
C ILE A 149 3.64 -3.73 -27.31
N PRO A 150 4.41 -2.80 -26.73
CA PRO A 150 4.03 -1.39 -26.69
C PRO A 150 3.79 -0.83 -28.10
N SER A 151 2.87 0.13 -28.19
CA SER A 151 2.61 0.85 -29.43
C SER A 151 3.79 1.73 -29.83
N GLN A 152 3.86 2.11 -31.11
CA GLN A 152 4.84 3.10 -31.58
C GLN A 152 4.75 4.44 -30.85
N GLU A 153 3.59 4.77 -30.28
CA GLU A 153 3.42 5.98 -29.47
C GLU A 153 4.15 5.86 -28.13
N ILE A 154 4.09 4.69 -27.49
CA ILE A 154 4.83 4.42 -26.25
C ILE A 154 6.33 4.43 -26.52
N PHE A 155 6.79 3.78 -27.59
CA PHE A 155 8.21 3.80 -28.00
C PHE A 155 8.69 5.23 -28.26
N GLY A 156 7.96 6.01 -29.05
CA GLY A 156 8.31 7.41 -29.34
C GLY A 156 8.38 8.28 -28.09
N TYR A 157 7.41 8.12 -27.18
CA TYR A 157 7.35 8.85 -25.91
C TYR A 157 8.54 8.52 -25.00
N GLN A 158 8.78 7.24 -24.72
CA GLN A 158 9.85 6.81 -23.82
C GLN A 158 11.26 7.03 -24.42
N THR A 159 11.38 7.04 -25.75
CA THR A 159 12.62 7.41 -26.44
C THR A 159 12.97 8.89 -26.25
N ALA A 160 11.98 9.79 -26.23
CA ALA A 160 12.22 11.20 -25.92
C ALA A 160 12.65 11.42 -24.45
N GLU A 161 12.05 10.68 -23.52
CA GLU A 161 12.47 10.66 -22.11
C GLU A 161 13.91 10.16 -21.95
N PHE A 162 14.30 9.13 -22.70
CA PHE A 162 15.68 8.65 -22.73
C PHE A 162 16.63 9.72 -23.28
N ALA A 163 16.27 10.41 -24.37
CA ALA A 163 17.05 11.50 -24.92
C ALA A 163 17.29 12.64 -23.91
N LEU A 164 16.27 13.00 -23.12
CA LEU A 164 16.38 13.97 -22.04
C LEU A 164 17.38 13.52 -20.97
N ARG A 165 17.28 12.27 -20.50
CA ARG A 165 18.20 11.71 -19.49
C ARG A 165 19.65 11.70 -19.96
N ARG A 166 19.88 11.51 -21.26
CA ARG A 166 21.20 11.62 -21.87
C ARG A 166 21.72 13.05 -22.00
N GLY A 167 20.92 14.05 -21.62
CA GLY A 167 21.29 15.47 -21.67
C GLY A 167 21.27 16.07 -23.08
N PHE A 168 20.60 15.44 -24.04
CA PHE A 168 20.49 15.95 -25.41
C PHE A 168 19.59 17.18 -25.46
N LYS A 169 20.01 18.20 -26.22
CA LYS A 169 19.31 19.49 -26.33
C LYS A 169 18.91 19.82 -27.76
N LYS A 170 19.62 19.31 -28.76
CA LYS A 170 19.37 19.59 -30.18
C LYS A 170 19.43 18.29 -31.00
N THR A 171 18.28 17.76 -31.40
CA THR A 171 18.20 16.47 -32.08
C THR A 171 17.82 16.63 -33.56
N ALA A 172 18.54 15.93 -34.44
CA ALA A 172 18.12 15.71 -35.83
C ALA A 172 17.38 14.38 -35.97
N VAL A 173 16.32 14.33 -36.79
CA VAL A 173 15.46 13.14 -36.92
C VAL A 173 15.44 12.64 -38.35
N PHE A 174 15.78 11.37 -38.55
CA PHE A 174 15.52 10.61 -39.76
C PHE A 174 14.36 9.64 -39.51
N TYR A 175 13.46 9.52 -40.47
CA TYR A 175 12.39 8.53 -40.38
C TYR A 175 12.08 7.87 -41.72
N GLU A 176 11.79 6.58 -41.68
CA GLU A 176 11.33 5.81 -42.82
C GLU A 176 9.87 6.13 -43.15
N ARG A 177 9.50 6.16 -44.44
CA ARG A 177 8.15 6.57 -44.90
C ARG A 177 7.03 5.56 -44.64
N GLU A 178 7.29 4.52 -43.87
CA GLU A 178 6.26 3.62 -43.37
C GLU A 178 5.47 4.26 -42.22
N ALA A 179 4.18 3.92 -42.11
CA ALA A 179 3.26 4.56 -41.18
C ALA A 179 3.73 4.42 -39.71
N ALA A 180 4.19 3.23 -39.33
CA ALA A 180 4.69 2.94 -37.99
C ALA A 180 5.92 3.79 -37.62
N GLN A 181 6.92 3.86 -38.51
CA GLN A 181 8.17 4.59 -38.28
C GLN A 181 7.98 6.10 -38.28
N LYS A 182 7.08 6.59 -39.16
CA LYS A 182 6.63 7.97 -39.12
C LYS A 182 5.93 8.29 -37.80
N SER A 183 5.07 7.40 -37.29
CA SER A 183 4.37 7.60 -36.02
C SER A 183 5.34 7.69 -34.84
N LEU A 184 6.36 6.83 -34.76
CA LEU A 184 7.42 6.93 -33.74
C LEU A 184 8.10 8.30 -33.81
N ALA A 185 8.53 8.70 -35.01
CA ALA A 185 9.22 9.97 -35.21
C ALA A 185 8.35 11.18 -34.85
N ASP A 186 7.08 11.19 -35.22
CA ASP A 186 6.14 12.27 -34.91
C ASP A 186 5.91 12.39 -33.40
N VAL A 187 5.69 11.27 -32.71
CA VAL A 187 5.50 11.26 -31.24
C VAL A 187 6.77 11.65 -30.50
N PHE A 188 7.93 11.15 -30.92
CA PHE A 188 9.21 11.56 -30.36
C PHE A 188 9.40 13.07 -30.49
N LYS A 189 9.21 13.64 -31.68
CA LYS A 189 9.38 15.09 -31.90
C LYS A 189 8.47 15.91 -31.00
N GLN A 190 7.21 15.50 -30.85
CA GLN A 190 6.25 16.18 -29.99
C GLN A 190 6.68 16.13 -28.51
N ARG A 191 7.06 14.95 -28.01
CA ARG A 191 7.49 14.80 -26.62
C ARG A 191 8.83 15.48 -26.35
N ALA A 192 9.80 15.34 -27.24
CA ALA A 192 11.10 15.99 -27.17
C ALA A 192 10.95 17.52 -27.06
N ALA A 193 10.09 18.12 -27.90
CA ALA A 193 9.79 19.55 -27.83
C ALA A 193 9.17 19.94 -26.48
N ALA A 194 8.25 19.15 -25.94
CA ALA A 194 7.65 19.39 -24.62
C ALA A 194 8.65 19.27 -23.46
N LEU A 195 9.71 18.47 -23.63
CA LEU A 195 10.81 18.30 -22.67
C LEU A 195 11.94 19.34 -22.84
N GLY A 196 11.79 20.30 -23.76
CA GLY A 196 12.81 21.32 -24.02
C GLY A 196 13.95 20.88 -24.95
N ILE A 197 13.84 19.72 -25.58
CA ILE A 197 14.77 19.26 -26.63
C ILE A 197 14.34 19.86 -27.97
N LYS A 198 15.23 20.61 -28.62
CA LYS A 198 14.95 21.26 -29.90
C LYS A 198 15.15 20.28 -31.06
N ILE A 199 14.09 19.98 -31.80
CA ILE A 199 14.21 19.28 -33.09
C ILE A 199 14.72 20.26 -34.14
N VAL A 200 15.97 20.10 -34.57
CA VAL A 200 16.63 21.05 -35.49
C VAL A 200 16.45 20.68 -36.96
N ALA A 201 16.29 19.39 -37.26
CA ALA A 201 16.08 18.90 -38.62
C ALA A 201 15.20 17.64 -38.60
N THR A 202 14.40 17.46 -39.66
CA THR A 202 13.65 16.22 -39.90
C THR A 202 13.77 15.83 -41.36
N ARG A 203 14.12 14.58 -41.65
CA ARG A 203 14.26 14.04 -43.00
C ARG A 203 13.59 12.67 -43.10
N SER A 204 12.85 12.46 -44.19
CA SER A 204 12.21 11.18 -44.49
C SER A 204 13.01 10.41 -45.53
N TYR A 205 12.98 9.08 -45.51
CA TYR A 205 13.53 8.24 -46.58
C TYR A 205 12.63 7.03 -46.87
N PHE A 206 12.80 6.40 -48.03
CA PHE A 206 12.15 5.14 -48.38
C PHE A 206 12.99 3.92 -47.97
N ASN A 207 12.33 2.80 -47.68
CA ASN A 207 12.97 1.57 -47.20
C ASN A 207 13.86 0.88 -48.26
N TRP A 208 13.88 1.33 -49.52
CA TRP A 208 14.77 0.87 -50.59
C TRP A 208 15.93 1.83 -50.91
N GLU A 209 16.05 2.97 -50.22
CA GLU A 209 17.15 3.91 -50.46
C GLU A 209 18.48 3.35 -49.94
N ASP A 210 19.56 3.56 -50.70
CA ASP A 210 20.91 3.11 -50.34
C ASP A 210 21.94 4.27 -50.31
N ASN A 211 21.53 5.51 -50.62
CA ASN A 211 22.40 6.67 -50.69
C ASN A 211 21.78 7.91 -50.01
N PHE A 212 22.35 8.27 -48.86
CA PHE A 212 21.91 9.36 -47.99
C PHE A 212 22.88 10.56 -47.99
N ARG A 213 23.99 10.48 -48.75
CA ARG A 213 25.12 11.43 -48.62
C ARG A 213 24.71 12.89 -48.82
N SER A 214 23.89 13.17 -49.83
CA SER A 214 23.41 14.53 -50.11
C SER A 214 22.56 15.09 -48.97
N VAL A 215 21.71 14.26 -48.37
CA VAL A 215 20.84 14.65 -47.25
C VAL A 215 21.65 14.91 -45.98
N ILE A 216 22.65 14.05 -45.72
CA ILE A 216 23.58 14.20 -44.58
C ILE A 216 24.41 15.48 -44.74
N ALA A 217 24.96 15.74 -45.93
CA ALA A 217 25.74 16.94 -46.21
C ALA A 217 24.93 18.23 -45.99
N LEU A 218 23.67 18.26 -46.44
CA LEU A 218 22.77 19.38 -46.23
C LEU A 218 22.48 19.59 -44.74
N MET A 219 22.19 18.51 -44.02
CA MET A 219 21.90 18.55 -42.59
C MET A 219 23.07 19.09 -41.77
N LYS A 220 24.30 18.61 -42.03
CA LYS A 220 25.53 19.10 -41.37
C LYS A 220 25.79 20.59 -41.65
N LYS A 221 25.46 21.06 -42.84
CA LYS A 221 25.70 22.45 -43.26
C LYS A 221 24.71 23.43 -42.63
N GLU A 222 23.45 23.03 -42.48
CA GLU A 222 22.37 23.94 -42.07
C GLU A 222 22.09 23.94 -40.56
N TYR A 223 22.43 22.86 -39.85
CA TYR A 223 22.00 22.67 -38.46
C TYR A 223 23.13 22.19 -37.55
N GLU A 224 23.12 22.71 -36.32
CA GLU A 224 23.87 22.14 -35.20
C GLU A 224 22.97 21.20 -34.40
N PHE A 225 23.44 19.98 -34.15
CA PHE A 225 22.75 18.98 -33.33
C PHE A 225 23.77 18.23 -32.46
N ASP A 226 23.32 17.78 -31.29
CA ASP A 226 24.10 16.99 -30.33
C ASP A 226 23.66 15.52 -30.29
N SER A 227 22.64 15.15 -31.08
CA SER A 227 22.10 13.80 -31.19
C SER A 227 21.35 13.58 -32.51
N VAL A 228 21.23 12.33 -32.94
CA VAL A 228 20.40 11.91 -34.08
C VAL A 228 19.44 10.81 -33.66
N LEU A 229 18.15 10.92 -34.02
CA LEU A 229 17.20 9.82 -33.98
C LEU A 229 17.05 9.23 -35.39
N ILE A 230 17.05 7.90 -35.50
CA ILE A 230 16.70 7.16 -36.72
C ILE A 230 15.51 6.25 -36.42
N ALA A 231 14.32 6.63 -36.86
CA ALA A 231 13.12 5.80 -36.80
C ALA A 231 13.00 4.99 -38.10
N GLY A 232 13.50 3.76 -38.11
CA GLY A 232 13.46 2.92 -39.30
C GLY A 232 13.87 1.48 -39.05
N THR A 233 13.83 0.68 -40.11
CA THR A 233 14.05 -0.76 -40.07
C THR A 233 15.34 -1.16 -40.81
N LEU A 234 15.86 -2.34 -40.49
CA LEU A 234 16.98 -2.94 -41.20
C LEU A 234 16.51 -3.60 -42.51
N PRO A 235 17.29 -3.53 -43.60
CA PRO A 235 18.71 -3.13 -43.62
C PRO A 235 18.97 -1.63 -43.77
N THR A 236 17.98 -0.86 -44.22
CA THR A 236 18.17 0.50 -44.73
C THR A 236 18.62 1.50 -43.67
N ALA A 237 18.10 1.40 -42.44
CA ALA A 237 18.57 2.21 -41.32
C ALA A 237 20.06 1.97 -41.00
N GLY A 238 20.56 0.73 -41.18
CA GLY A 238 21.97 0.38 -41.01
C GLY A 238 22.86 1.02 -42.07
N VAL A 239 22.39 1.11 -43.32
CA VAL A 239 23.11 1.82 -44.39
C VAL A 239 23.20 3.32 -44.08
N LEU A 240 22.12 3.92 -43.60
CA LEU A 240 22.10 5.31 -43.16
C LEU A 240 23.10 5.57 -42.01
N VAL A 241 23.12 4.71 -41.00
CA VAL A 241 24.10 4.75 -39.90
C VAL A 241 25.53 4.75 -40.44
N LYS A 242 25.84 3.81 -41.35
CA LYS A 242 27.18 3.69 -41.93
C LYS A 242 27.60 4.98 -42.61
N GLN A 243 26.72 5.56 -43.43
CA GLN A 243 27.01 6.79 -44.15
C GLN A 243 27.09 8.02 -43.24
N LEU A 244 26.30 8.10 -42.16
CA LEU A 244 26.42 9.15 -41.14
C LEU A 244 27.84 9.15 -40.53
N ARG A 245 28.35 7.98 -40.13
CA ARG A 245 29.70 7.86 -39.56
C ARG A 245 30.81 8.11 -40.58
N GLU A 246 30.69 7.57 -41.81
CA GLU A 246 31.64 7.84 -42.90
C GLU A 246 31.74 9.33 -43.25
N MET A 247 30.66 10.09 -43.02
CA MET A 247 30.60 11.53 -43.21
C MET A 247 30.87 12.31 -41.92
N GLU A 248 31.59 11.71 -40.97
CA GLU A 248 32.07 12.35 -39.73
C GLU A 248 30.97 12.92 -38.82
N VAL A 249 29.77 12.35 -38.84
CA VAL A 249 28.77 12.64 -37.81
C VAL A 249 29.11 11.80 -36.58
N SER A 250 29.73 12.40 -35.57
CA SER A 250 30.22 11.70 -34.36
C SER A 250 29.27 11.73 -33.17
N VAL A 251 28.18 12.51 -33.25
CA VAL A 251 27.20 12.62 -32.16
C VAL A 251 26.50 11.27 -31.87
N PRO A 252 25.98 11.05 -30.65
CA PRO A 252 25.18 9.88 -30.33
C PRO A 252 23.99 9.68 -31.28
N ILE A 253 23.72 8.41 -31.63
CA ILE A 253 22.56 8.01 -32.44
C ILE A 253 21.64 7.16 -31.58
N ILE A 254 20.36 7.50 -31.57
CA ILE A 254 19.28 6.68 -31.04
C ILE A 254 18.56 6.04 -32.23
N GLY A 255 18.51 4.72 -32.29
CA GLY A 255 17.73 3.97 -33.28
C GLY A 255 16.31 3.67 -32.77
N GLY A 256 15.40 3.42 -33.70
CA GLY A 256 14.07 2.86 -33.40
C GLY A 256 14.14 1.38 -33.03
N ASP A 257 12.99 0.82 -32.63
CA ASP A 257 12.84 -0.60 -32.27
C ASP A 257 13.16 -1.54 -33.44
N GLY A 258 12.92 -1.09 -34.68
CA GLY A 258 13.28 -1.83 -35.90
C GLY A 258 14.79 -2.06 -36.11
N MET A 259 15.64 -1.43 -35.29
CA MET A 259 17.09 -1.62 -35.28
C MET A 259 17.58 -2.55 -34.16
N ASP A 260 16.68 -3.08 -33.31
CA ASP A 260 16.98 -4.06 -32.28
C ASP A 260 17.23 -5.46 -32.88
N SER A 261 18.35 -5.59 -33.61
CA SER A 261 18.82 -6.85 -34.20
C SER A 261 20.34 -6.87 -34.32
N PRO A 262 20.99 -8.03 -34.11
CA PRO A 262 22.42 -8.22 -34.41
C PRO A 262 22.80 -7.82 -35.85
N ASP A 263 21.85 -7.86 -36.80
CA ASP A 263 22.07 -7.44 -38.19
C ASP A 263 22.55 -5.98 -38.31
N LEU A 264 22.24 -5.13 -37.33
CA LEU A 264 22.75 -3.76 -37.29
C LEU A 264 24.29 -3.74 -37.38
N TRP A 265 24.95 -4.62 -36.63
CA TRP A 265 26.41 -4.77 -36.69
C TRP A 265 26.86 -5.39 -38.00
N VAL A 266 26.14 -6.37 -38.54
CA VAL A 266 26.46 -7.01 -39.82
C VAL A 266 26.47 -5.98 -40.95
N ILE A 267 25.51 -5.06 -40.95
CA ILE A 267 25.31 -4.07 -42.01
C ILE A 267 26.25 -2.87 -41.85
N ALA A 268 26.30 -2.27 -40.66
CA ALA A 268 27.03 -1.03 -40.42
C ALA A 268 28.46 -1.24 -39.89
N GLY A 269 28.82 -2.45 -39.45
CA GLY A 269 30.11 -2.74 -38.83
C GLY A 269 30.39 -1.84 -37.64
N LYS A 270 31.64 -1.38 -37.50
CA LYS A 270 32.05 -0.45 -36.43
C LYS A 270 31.26 0.87 -36.41
N ALA A 271 30.59 1.26 -37.50
CA ALA A 271 29.75 2.45 -37.50
C ALA A 271 28.51 2.31 -36.59
N ALA A 272 28.10 1.08 -36.28
CA ALA A 272 27.03 0.80 -35.34
C ALA A 272 27.42 1.02 -33.87
N ASP A 273 28.71 1.20 -33.56
CA ASP A 273 29.17 1.32 -32.18
C ASP A 273 28.55 2.55 -31.47
N ASN A 274 28.14 2.35 -30.22
CA ASN A 274 27.42 3.29 -29.35
C ASN A 274 26.05 3.77 -29.87
N ILE A 275 25.42 3.04 -30.80
CA ILE A 275 24.02 3.28 -31.15
C ILE A 275 23.12 2.66 -30.09
N SER A 276 22.25 3.48 -29.51
CA SER A 276 21.26 3.06 -28.51
C SER A 276 19.94 2.70 -29.19
N VAL A 277 19.36 1.56 -28.85
CA VAL A 277 18.04 1.14 -29.36
C VAL A 277 17.10 0.78 -28.20
N PRO A 278 15.79 1.03 -28.32
CA PRO A 278 14.81 0.59 -27.34
C PRO A 278 14.54 -0.92 -27.47
N THR A 279 14.18 -1.57 -26.37
CA THR A 279 13.76 -2.97 -26.33
C THR A 279 12.79 -3.22 -25.18
N VAL A 280 12.02 -4.30 -25.19
CA VAL A 280 10.98 -4.59 -24.18
C VAL A 280 11.39 -5.67 -23.18
N PHE A 281 12.62 -6.17 -23.28
CA PHE A 281 13.14 -7.22 -22.42
C PHE A 281 14.61 -6.96 -22.09
N ASN A 282 14.95 -7.10 -20.81
CA ASN A 282 16.33 -7.08 -20.33
C ASN A 282 16.53 -8.31 -19.43
N PRO A 283 17.26 -9.35 -19.88
CA PRO A 283 17.50 -10.54 -19.08
C PRO A 283 18.32 -10.27 -17.82
N ASP A 284 19.07 -9.17 -17.78
CA ASP A 284 19.88 -8.74 -16.63
C ASP A 284 19.08 -7.88 -15.64
N TYR A 285 17.81 -7.57 -15.94
CA TYR A 285 16.97 -6.78 -15.03
C TYR A 285 16.78 -7.54 -13.71
N PRO A 286 16.93 -6.89 -12.54
CA PRO A 286 16.94 -7.58 -11.25
C PRO A 286 15.55 -8.06 -10.78
N ASP A 287 14.63 -8.34 -11.69
CA ASP A 287 13.35 -8.98 -11.41
C ASP A 287 13.46 -10.51 -11.31
N ARG A 288 12.70 -11.10 -10.39
CA ARG A 288 12.74 -12.55 -10.15
C ARG A 288 12.17 -13.35 -11.32
N LEU A 289 11.01 -12.94 -11.87
CA LEU A 289 10.38 -13.66 -12.98
C LEU A 289 11.30 -13.67 -14.20
N ILE A 290 11.96 -12.55 -14.48
CA ILE A 290 12.95 -12.41 -15.55
C ILE A 290 14.12 -13.36 -15.35
N ARG A 291 14.78 -13.33 -14.18
CA ARG A 291 15.94 -14.19 -13.89
C ARG A 291 15.59 -15.68 -13.95
N GLU A 292 14.46 -16.07 -13.36
CA GLU A 292 14.04 -17.46 -13.36
C GLU A 292 13.65 -17.93 -14.76
N PHE A 293 12.96 -17.09 -15.54
CA PHE A 293 12.69 -17.38 -16.95
C PHE A 293 13.98 -17.54 -17.74
N ALA A 294 14.92 -16.59 -17.62
CA ALA A 294 16.20 -16.67 -18.32
C ALA A 294 16.98 -17.94 -17.95
N ALA A 295 17.04 -18.29 -16.67
CA ALA A 295 17.69 -19.51 -16.20
C ALA A 295 17.00 -20.79 -16.73
N ARG A 296 15.66 -20.85 -16.71
CA ARG A 296 14.91 -22.00 -17.24
C ARG A 296 15.05 -22.12 -18.75
N PHE A 297 15.02 -21.00 -19.46
CA PHE A 297 15.21 -20.93 -20.90
C PHE A 297 16.62 -21.39 -21.28
N GLU A 298 17.65 -20.87 -20.64
CA GLU A 298 19.04 -21.25 -20.89
C GLU A 298 19.29 -22.72 -20.52
N ALA A 299 18.74 -23.21 -19.41
CA ALA A 299 18.81 -24.63 -19.05
C ALA A 299 18.14 -25.54 -20.10
N ARG A 300 17.08 -25.05 -20.76
CA ARG A 300 16.33 -25.82 -21.77
C ARG A 300 16.99 -25.81 -23.15
N TYR A 301 17.53 -24.67 -23.57
CA TYR A 301 17.95 -24.42 -24.96
C TYR A 301 19.47 -24.21 -25.12
N GLY A 302 20.21 -23.94 -24.04
CA GLY A 302 21.66 -23.77 -24.05
C GLY A 302 22.16 -22.39 -24.48
N PHE A 303 21.27 -21.40 -24.56
CA PHE A 303 21.59 -19.99 -24.88
C PHE A 303 20.59 -19.06 -24.20
N ALA A 304 20.97 -17.79 -24.01
CA ALA A 304 20.13 -16.78 -23.35
C ALA A 304 18.90 -16.40 -24.22
N PRO A 305 17.74 -16.10 -23.59
CA PRO A 305 16.56 -15.66 -24.33
C PRO A 305 16.75 -14.27 -24.95
N ASP A 306 16.18 -14.06 -26.13
CA ASP A 306 16.04 -12.74 -26.72
C ASP A 306 14.67 -12.11 -26.34
N THR A 307 14.46 -10.87 -26.79
CA THR A 307 13.20 -10.15 -26.58
C THR A 307 11.98 -10.91 -27.12
N TRP A 308 12.16 -11.69 -28.19
CA TRP A 308 11.07 -12.39 -28.86
C TRP A 308 10.70 -13.69 -28.14
N ALA A 309 11.67 -14.39 -27.54
CA ALA A 309 11.44 -15.49 -26.61
C ALA A 309 10.59 -15.01 -25.43
N ALA A 310 10.99 -13.90 -24.80
CA ALA A 310 10.27 -13.32 -23.66
C ALA A 310 8.83 -12.91 -24.05
N GLN A 311 8.66 -12.29 -25.23
CA GLN A 311 7.32 -11.91 -25.74
C GLN A 311 6.44 -13.13 -26.09
N GLY A 312 7.02 -14.19 -26.65
CA GLY A 312 6.30 -15.44 -26.93
C GLY A 312 5.85 -16.14 -25.65
N TYR A 313 6.73 -16.21 -24.65
CA TYR A 313 6.42 -16.77 -23.33
C TYR A 313 5.27 -16.02 -22.65
N ASP A 314 5.33 -14.69 -22.62
CA ASP A 314 4.30 -13.89 -21.97
C ASP A 314 2.97 -13.87 -22.73
N ALA A 315 2.98 -13.82 -24.06
CA ALA A 315 1.75 -13.84 -24.85
C ALA A 315 0.90 -15.08 -24.54
N LEU A 316 1.55 -16.24 -24.40
CA LEU A 316 0.85 -17.46 -23.99
C LEU A 316 0.48 -17.44 -22.49
N SER A 317 1.38 -16.95 -21.63
CA SER A 317 1.17 -16.93 -20.19
C SER A 317 0.01 -16.02 -19.76
N VAL A 318 -0.17 -14.87 -20.42
CA VAL A 318 -1.30 -13.97 -20.17
C VAL A 318 -2.62 -14.53 -20.67
N LEU A 319 -2.62 -15.23 -21.83
CA LEU A 319 -3.79 -15.99 -22.30
C LEU A 319 -4.18 -17.07 -21.29
N ALA A 320 -3.20 -17.83 -20.81
CA ALA A 320 -3.41 -18.85 -19.80
C ALA A 320 -3.94 -18.26 -18.48
N HIS A 321 -3.44 -17.10 -18.06
CA HIS A 321 -3.96 -16.39 -16.90
C HIS A 321 -5.44 -16.00 -17.08
N ALA A 322 -5.80 -15.42 -18.22
CA ALA A 322 -7.18 -15.05 -18.53
C ALA A 322 -8.13 -16.27 -18.53
N MET A 323 -7.68 -17.42 -19.05
CA MET A 323 -8.41 -18.69 -19.01
C MET A 323 -8.60 -19.23 -17.59
N ARG A 324 -7.58 -19.12 -16.72
CA ARG A 324 -7.70 -19.54 -15.31
C ARG A 324 -8.72 -18.69 -14.57
N LYS A 325 -8.74 -17.38 -14.82
CA LYS A 325 -9.68 -16.45 -14.17
C LYS A 325 -11.14 -16.73 -14.56
N SER A 326 -11.40 -17.17 -15.80
CA SER A 326 -12.74 -17.59 -16.25
C SER A 326 -13.11 -19.01 -15.82
N GLY A 327 -12.15 -19.84 -15.41
CA GLY A 327 -12.35 -21.27 -15.15
C GLY A 327 -12.58 -22.12 -16.41
N ASP A 328 -12.61 -21.50 -17.59
CA ASP A 328 -12.88 -22.15 -18.88
C ASP A 328 -12.11 -21.46 -20.02
N ALA A 329 -11.92 -22.18 -21.12
CA ALA A 329 -11.17 -21.76 -22.30
C ALA A 329 -12.10 -21.23 -23.41
N VAL A 330 -13.05 -20.36 -23.02
CA VAL A 330 -14.06 -19.76 -23.91
C VAL A 330 -13.57 -18.41 -24.44
N PRO A 331 -13.45 -18.20 -25.77
CA PRO A 331 -12.89 -16.98 -26.36
C PRO A 331 -13.48 -15.66 -25.83
N LEU A 332 -14.81 -15.57 -25.70
CA LEU A 332 -15.47 -14.36 -25.19
C LEU A 332 -15.10 -14.05 -23.74
N LEU A 333 -14.98 -15.08 -22.89
CA LEU A 333 -14.57 -14.91 -21.50
C LEU A 333 -13.09 -14.52 -21.40
N ILE A 334 -12.24 -15.14 -22.22
CA ILE A 334 -10.81 -14.82 -22.30
C ILE A 334 -10.64 -13.35 -22.71
N SER A 335 -11.28 -12.92 -23.80
CA SER A 335 -11.28 -11.53 -24.26
C SER A 335 -11.74 -10.56 -23.17
N THR A 336 -12.86 -10.87 -22.50
CA THR A 336 -13.39 -10.03 -21.41
C THR A 336 -12.38 -9.92 -20.27
N ASN A 337 -11.79 -11.03 -19.85
CA ASN A 337 -10.78 -11.04 -18.77
C ASN A 337 -9.51 -10.28 -19.14
N LEU A 338 -9.08 -10.32 -20.40
CA LEU A 338 -7.94 -9.53 -20.87
C LEU A 338 -8.26 -8.02 -20.85
N LYS A 339 -9.46 -7.60 -21.27
CA LYS A 339 -9.88 -6.19 -21.27
C LYS A 339 -10.05 -5.58 -19.88
N PHE A 340 -10.37 -6.41 -18.88
CA PHE A 340 -10.48 -6.02 -17.48
C PHE A 340 -9.32 -6.54 -16.63
N LEU A 341 -8.15 -6.71 -17.25
CA LEU A 341 -6.93 -7.10 -16.57
C LEU A 341 -6.35 -5.88 -15.83
N GLU A 342 -6.56 -5.82 -14.50
CA GLU A 342 -6.14 -4.66 -13.68
C GLU A 342 -4.63 -4.60 -13.47
N LYS A 343 -3.93 -5.74 -13.34
CA LYS A 343 -2.46 -5.87 -13.39
C LYS A 343 -2.06 -7.35 -13.44
N TRP A 344 -1.17 -7.75 -14.36
CA TRP A 344 -0.54 -9.08 -14.40
C TRP A 344 0.95 -8.94 -14.73
N ASN A 345 1.84 -9.57 -13.97
CA ASN A 345 3.28 -9.46 -14.22
C ASN A 345 3.78 -10.67 -15.02
N GLY A 346 4.36 -10.38 -16.18
CA GLY A 346 5.08 -11.33 -17.04
C GLY A 346 6.60 -11.10 -16.99
N VAL A 347 7.34 -11.90 -17.78
CA VAL A 347 8.81 -11.82 -17.90
C VAL A 347 9.26 -10.61 -18.74
N THR A 348 8.33 -9.87 -19.34
CA THR A 348 8.57 -8.59 -20.03
C THR A 348 7.95 -7.41 -19.28
N GLY A 349 7.60 -7.58 -18.00
CA GLY A 349 7.07 -6.53 -17.14
C GLY A 349 5.56 -6.64 -16.89
N SER A 350 4.95 -5.54 -16.48
CA SER A 350 3.51 -5.47 -16.13
C SER A 350 2.62 -5.43 -17.37
N TYR A 351 1.47 -6.07 -17.27
CA TYR A 351 0.40 -6.12 -18.26
C TYR A 351 -0.88 -5.56 -17.67
N GLY A 352 -1.44 -4.58 -18.39
CA GLY A 352 -2.87 -4.31 -18.44
C GLY A 352 -3.25 -4.09 -19.90
N PHE A 353 -4.53 -4.22 -20.23
CA PHE A 353 -5.01 -3.89 -21.58
C PHE A 353 -6.06 -2.79 -21.53
N THR A 354 -6.02 -1.88 -22.50
CA THR A 354 -7.12 -0.98 -22.78
C THR A 354 -8.33 -1.78 -23.27
N GLN A 355 -9.51 -1.16 -23.25
CA GLN A 355 -10.72 -1.76 -23.83
C GLN A 355 -10.61 -2.05 -25.33
N GLN A 356 -9.62 -1.45 -26.00
CA GLN A 356 -9.29 -1.66 -27.41
C GLN A 356 -8.27 -2.79 -27.62
N GLY A 357 -7.70 -3.36 -26.55
CA GLY A 357 -6.70 -4.43 -26.61
C GLY A 357 -5.25 -3.94 -26.73
N ASP A 358 -5.00 -2.65 -26.51
CA ASP A 358 -3.64 -2.11 -26.43
C ASP A 358 -3.04 -2.33 -25.04
N ILE A 359 -1.73 -2.57 -24.95
CA ILE A 359 -1.06 -2.72 -23.66
C ILE A 359 -0.89 -1.38 -22.97
N VAL A 360 -1.07 -1.34 -21.64
CA VAL A 360 -0.82 -0.15 -20.80
C VAL A 360 0.36 -0.39 -19.86
N ASP A 361 1.01 0.70 -19.44
CA ASP A 361 2.03 0.73 -18.37
C ASP A 361 3.24 -0.19 -18.59
N LYS A 362 3.56 -0.52 -19.84
CA LYS A 362 4.73 -1.33 -20.18
C LYS A 362 5.98 -0.46 -20.35
N GLU A 363 7.00 -0.76 -19.56
CA GLU A 363 8.31 -0.09 -19.66
C GLU A 363 9.13 -0.62 -20.83
N ILE A 364 9.96 0.25 -21.41
CA ILE A 364 10.99 -0.15 -22.37
C ILE A 364 12.39 0.09 -21.79
N PHE A 365 13.30 -0.83 -22.10
CA PHE A 365 14.72 -0.73 -21.80
C PHE A 365 15.48 -0.13 -22.99
N PHE A 366 16.71 0.30 -22.74
CA PHE A 366 17.62 0.73 -23.79
C PHE A 366 18.91 -0.07 -23.70
N LYS A 367 19.46 -0.43 -24.86
CA LYS A 367 20.76 -1.07 -24.98
C LYS A 367 21.56 -0.40 -26.08
N ALA A 368 22.88 -0.40 -25.93
CA ALA A 368 23.79 0.18 -26.91
C ALA A 368 24.66 -0.90 -27.53
N MET A 369 24.85 -0.83 -28.84
CA MET A 369 25.82 -1.66 -29.54
C MET A 369 27.24 -1.29 -29.06
N LYS A 370 27.99 -2.26 -28.55
CA LYS A 370 29.38 -2.13 -28.14
C LYS A 370 30.17 -3.32 -28.68
N ASN A 371 31.15 -3.06 -29.55
CA ASN A 371 32.02 -4.10 -30.12
C ASN A 371 31.28 -5.30 -30.74
N GLY A 372 30.11 -5.07 -31.35
CA GLY A 372 29.31 -6.10 -32.01
C GLY A 372 28.29 -6.82 -31.15
N GLU A 373 28.19 -6.45 -29.87
CA GLU A 373 27.17 -6.96 -28.96
C GLU A 373 26.32 -5.84 -28.39
N PHE A 374 25.04 -6.10 -28.15
CA PHE A 374 24.21 -5.14 -27.42
C PHE A 374 24.48 -5.25 -25.92
N VAL A 375 24.86 -4.13 -25.31
CA VAL A 375 25.04 -4.00 -23.87
C VAL A 375 23.93 -3.11 -23.34
N PHE A 376 23.14 -3.62 -22.39
CA PHE A 376 22.10 -2.83 -21.74
C PHE A 376 22.70 -1.58 -21.11
N LEU A 377 22.04 -0.45 -21.34
CA LEU A 377 22.46 0.81 -20.76
C LEU A 377 21.98 0.82 -19.32
N ASP A 378 22.89 1.14 -18.40
CA ASP A 378 22.57 1.22 -16.97
C ASP A 378 21.26 1.95 -16.78
N TYR A 379 20.31 1.22 -16.22
CA TYR A 379 19.11 1.80 -15.66
C TYR A 379 19.61 2.62 -14.47
N GLU A 380 19.80 3.93 -14.64
CA GLU A 380 19.78 4.85 -13.51
C GLU A 380 18.51 4.49 -12.74
N ARG A 381 18.69 3.87 -11.57
CA ARG A 381 17.63 3.33 -10.71
C ARG A 381 16.45 4.28 -10.68
N LYS A 382 15.50 4.04 -11.58
CA LYS A 382 14.17 4.63 -11.61
C LYS A 382 13.15 3.63 -11.07
N ASP A 383 13.55 2.83 -10.09
CA ASP A 383 12.63 1.93 -9.40
C ASP A 383 12.73 2.05 -7.88
N GLU A 384 12.84 3.31 -7.42
CA GLU A 384 12.31 3.68 -6.11
C GLU A 384 10.83 4.08 -6.20
N SER A 385 10.16 3.93 -7.36
CA SER A 385 8.78 4.37 -7.62
C SER A 385 7.74 3.28 -7.90
N ASP A 386 8.06 2.05 -8.35
CA ASP A 386 7.03 0.99 -8.38
C ASP A 386 6.93 0.30 -7.02
N LEU A 387 5.83 0.55 -6.27
CA LEU A 387 5.52 -0.13 -5.00
C LEU A 387 5.44 -1.64 -5.10
N PHE A 388 5.23 -2.16 -6.30
CA PHE A 388 5.06 -3.57 -6.52
C PHE A 388 6.31 -4.25 -7.11
N ASN A 389 7.35 -3.50 -7.47
CA ASN A 389 8.64 -4.07 -7.87
C ASN A 389 9.62 -4.08 -6.68
N TYR A 390 9.54 -5.12 -5.86
CA TYR A 390 10.35 -5.30 -4.66
C TYR A 390 11.10 -6.64 -4.66
N ILE A 391 12.22 -6.71 -3.94
CA ILE A 391 12.93 -7.97 -3.74
C ILE A 391 12.28 -8.69 -2.56
N LYS A 392 11.44 -9.71 -2.84
CA LYS A 392 10.65 -10.46 -1.84
C LYS A 392 11.49 -10.85 -0.62
N ASP A 393 12.71 -11.31 -0.82
CA ASP A 393 13.57 -11.84 0.25
C ASP A 393 14.05 -10.79 1.26
N PHE A 394 14.00 -9.50 0.92
CA PHE A 394 14.58 -8.43 1.75
C PHE A 394 13.59 -7.30 2.08
N THR A 395 12.35 -7.40 1.60
CA THR A 395 11.34 -6.34 1.76
C THR A 395 10.26 -6.77 2.72
N LEU A 396 10.00 -5.96 3.75
CA LEU A 396 8.82 -6.12 4.62
C LEU A 396 7.62 -5.42 4.00
N ARG A 397 6.51 -6.14 3.85
CA ARG A 397 5.30 -5.67 3.14
C ARG A 397 4.14 -5.55 4.10
N LEU A 398 3.71 -4.33 4.33
CA LEU A 398 2.72 -3.98 5.34
C LEU A 398 1.55 -3.24 4.69
N PRO A 399 0.30 -3.50 5.11
CA PRO A 399 -0.84 -2.71 4.66
C PRO A 399 -0.98 -1.43 5.48
N LEU A 400 -1.59 -0.41 4.89
CA LEU A 400 -2.13 0.78 5.54
C LEU A 400 -3.60 0.89 5.14
N LYS A 401 -4.49 1.06 6.12
CA LYS A 401 -5.92 1.25 5.82
C LYS A 401 -6.20 2.50 4.98
N ARG A 402 -5.37 3.53 5.13
CA ARG A 402 -5.46 4.84 4.46
C ARG A 402 -4.07 5.47 4.39
N ASP A 403 -3.97 6.57 3.67
CA ASP A 403 -2.76 7.40 3.69
C ASP A 403 -2.42 7.89 5.10
N ALA A 404 -1.12 8.00 5.39
CA ALA A 404 -0.66 8.80 6.52
C ALA A 404 -1.14 10.25 6.35
N VAL A 405 -1.53 10.88 7.46
CA VAL A 405 -1.89 12.30 7.46
C VAL A 405 -0.61 13.14 7.40
N THR A 406 0.39 12.77 8.20
CA THR A 406 1.66 13.48 8.33
C THR A 406 2.81 12.51 8.64
N VAL A 407 4.03 12.97 8.44
CA VAL A 407 5.27 12.32 8.93
C VAL A 407 6.01 13.22 9.94
N ASP A 408 5.34 14.26 10.43
CA ASP A 408 5.79 15.07 11.57
C ASP A 408 5.31 14.42 12.88
N PRO A 409 6.22 13.94 13.74
CA PRO A 409 5.81 13.25 14.97
C PRO A 409 5.04 14.15 15.95
N GLY A 410 5.25 15.47 15.90
CA GLY A 410 4.51 16.43 16.73
C GLY A 410 3.08 16.69 16.26
N LEU A 411 2.74 16.28 15.03
CA LEU A 411 1.41 16.46 14.42
C LEU A 411 0.69 15.14 14.15
N ALA A 412 1.31 14.00 14.45
CA ALA A 412 0.73 12.68 14.23
C ALA A 412 -0.42 12.42 15.22
N GLU A 413 -1.65 12.31 14.73
CA GLU A 413 -2.84 11.97 15.54
C GLU A 413 -3.37 10.55 15.32
N ASP A 414 -2.97 9.92 14.22
CA ASP A 414 -3.55 8.65 13.80
C ASP A 414 -2.54 7.52 13.73
N ALA A 415 -3.02 6.28 13.93
CA ALA A 415 -2.18 5.09 14.02
C ALA A 415 -1.23 4.91 12.83
N VAL A 416 -1.64 5.32 11.62
CA VAL A 416 -0.77 5.24 10.43
C VAL A 416 0.40 6.22 10.56
N SER A 417 0.13 7.49 10.89
CA SER A 417 1.19 8.49 11.08
C SER A 417 2.11 8.11 12.24
N VAL A 418 1.58 7.54 13.33
CA VAL A 418 2.36 7.00 14.46
C VAL A 418 3.27 5.85 14.01
N ASP A 419 2.75 4.86 13.29
CA ASP A 419 3.53 3.72 12.79
C ASP A 419 4.69 4.16 11.88
N ILE A 420 4.48 5.16 11.01
CA ILE A 420 5.52 5.69 10.12
C ILE A 420 6.53 6.54 10.89
N THR A 421 6.09 7.46 11.74
CA THR A 421 6.98 8.34 12.50
C THR A 421 7.86 7.58 13.49
N GLU A 422 7.38 6.45 14.03
CA GLU A 422 8.17 5.51 14.82
C GLU A 422 9.43 5.03 14.08
N GLN A 423 9.33 4.82 12.77
CA GLN A 423 10.47 4.36 11.98
C GLN A 423 11.45 5.48 11.63
N LEU A 424 10.99 6.74 11.63
CA LEU A 424 11.72 7.90 11.15
C LEU A 424 12.42 8.68 12.27
N PHE A 425 11.86 8.70 13.47
CA PHE A 425 12.35 9.53 14.59
C PHE A 425 12.44 8.72 15.87
N MET A 426 13.52 8.89 16.64
CA MET A 426 13.63 8.33 17.99
C MET A 426 12.90 9.21 19.01
N GLY A 427 12.26 8.60 20.01
CA GLY A 427 11.88 9.24 21.26
C GLY A 427 13.04 9.32 22.26
N LEU A 428 12.84 10.07 23.35
CA LEU A 428 13.82 10.09 24.45
C LEU A 428 13.91 8.71 25.11
N THR A 429 12.75 8.10 25.32
CA THR A 429 12.55 6.72 25.73
C THR A 429 11.67 6.01 24.72
N ASP A 430 11.52 4.71 24.89
CA ASP A 430 10.57 3.88 24.16
C ASP A 430 9.96 2.83 25.12
N PHE A 431 9.16 1.89 24.64
CA PHE A 431 8.56 0.82 25.45
C PHE A 431 9.19 -0.53 25.16
N ASP A 432 9.40 -1.33 26.21
CA ASP A 432 9.69 -2.75 26.02
C ASP A 432 8.42 -3.45 25.49
N PRO A 433 8.46 -4.13 24.33
CA PRO A 433 7.28 -4.71 23.69
C PRO A 433 6.62 -5.87 24.48
N LYS A 434 7.25 -6.38 25.55
CA LYS A 434 6.70 -7.46 26.38
C LYS A 434 6.15 -6.96 27.70
N THR A 435 6.88 -6.05 28.34
CA THR A 435 6.58 -5.54 29.68
C THR A 435 5.92 -4.18 29.67
N TYR A 436 5.97 -3.48 28.53
CA TYR A 436 5.48 -2.11 28.31
C TYR A 436 6.10 -1.08 29.25
N GLN A 437 7.25 -1.39 29.84
CA GLN A 437 8.01 -0.46 30.66
C GLN A 437 8.84 0.48 29.78
N ALA A 438 9.02 1.73 30.22
CA ALA A 438 9.91 2.67 29.57
C ALA A 438 11.33 2.12 29.54
N VAL A 439 11.96 2.17 28.36
CA VAL A 439 13.35 1.78 28.10
C VAL A 439 14.11 2.91 27.42
N PRO A 440 15.45 2.96 27.55
CA PRO A 440 16.29 3.93 26.84
C PRO A 440 16.11 3.88 25.32
N GLU A 441 16.05 5.05 24.66
CA GLU A 441 16.15 5.17 23.20
C GLU A 441 17.16 6.25 22.79
N LEU A 442 16.76 7.51 22.54
CA LEU A 442 17.71 8.60 22.32
C LEU A 442 18.46 8.97 23.61
N ALA A 443 17.79 8.90 24.76
CA ALA A 443 18.45 8.98 26.05
C ALA A 443 19.00 7.61 26.45
N GLU A 444 20.25 7.57 26.92
CA GLU A 444 20.88 6.33 27.40
C GLU A 444 20.45 5.99 28.84
N GLU A 445 20.20 7.03 29.63
CA GLU A 445 19.78 6.92 31.03
C GLU A 445 19.02 8.20 31.44
N TRP A 446 18.25 8.08 32.52
CA TRP A 446 17.67 9.23 33.21
C TRP A 446 17.74 9.07 34.73
N LYS A 447 17.68 10.21 35.42
CA LYS A 447 17.59 10.29 36.87
C LYS A 447 16.40 11.15 37.26
N VAL A 448 15.78 10.81 38.39
CA VAL A 448 14.72 11.59 39.02
C VAL A 448 15.21 12.09 40.38
N ASN A 449 14.81 13.28 40.80
CA ASN A 449 15.04 13.77 42.16
C ASN A 449 14.14 13.07 43.19
N ASP A 450 14.40 13.30 44.47
CA ASP A 450 13.64 12.71 45.58
C ASP A 450 12.17 13.11 45.57
N GLU A 451 11.85 14.33 45.11
CA GLU A 451 10.48 14.83 45.01
C GLU A 451 9.71 14.27 43.80
N GLY A 452 10.37 13.68 42.82
CA GLY A 452 9.72 13.06 41.65
C GLY A 452 9.28 14.03 40.54
N ASP A 453 9.69 15.30 40.60
CA ASP A 453 9.25 16.39 39.71
C ASP A 453 10.39 16.98 38.85
N ILE A 454 11.63 16.52 39.01
CA ILE A 454 12.77 16.89 38.16
C ILE A 454 13.38 15.63 37.56
N TYR A 455 13.43 15.58 36.23
CA TYR A 455 14.05 14.49 35.48
C TYR A 455 15.23 14.99 34.65
N THR A 456 16.37 14.31 34.74
CA THR A 456 17.56 14.59 33.94
C THR A 456 17.83 13.43 33.00
N PHE A 457 17.76 13.65 31.69
CA PHE A 457 18.05 12.66 30.66
C PHE A 457 19.40 12.94 30.02
N LYS A 458 20.22 11.90 29.86
CA LYS A 458 21.47 11.97 29.11
C LYS A 458 21.29 11.40 27.72
N LEU A 459 21.50 12.21 26.71
CA LEU A 459 21.36 11.85 25.31
C LEU A 459 22.61 11.11 24.81
N ARG A 460 22.38 10.23 23.84
CA ARG A 460 23.43 9.59 23.04
C ARG A 460 24.28 10.62 22.30
N LYS A 461 25.60 10.51 22.43
CA LYS A 461 26.55 11.38 21.69
C LYS A 461 26.79 10.93 20.25
N ASP A 462 26.47 9.68 19.95
CA ASP A 462 26.57 9.06 18.62
C ASP A 462 25.26 9.15 17.82
N ALA A 463 24.20 9.72 18.40
CA ALA A 463 22.96 9.99 17.70
C ALA A 463 23.11 11.16 16.72
N VAL A 464 22.81 10.90 15.45
CA VAL A 464 22.86 11.89 14.38
C VAL A 464 21.57 11.87 13.55
N TRP A 465 21.23 13.00 12.96
CA TRP A 465 20.24 13.10 11.90
C TRP A 465 20.75 12.40 10.63
N ALA A 466 19.85 12.06 9.71
CA ALA A 466 20.21 11.37 8.46
C ALA A 466 21.17 12.17 7.55
N ASP A 467 21.33 13.49 7.77
CA ASP A 467 22.36 14.31 7.10
C ASP A 467 23.74 14.29 7.79
N GLY A 468 23.85 13.63 8.95
CA GLY A 468 25.06 13.49 9.74
C GLY A 468 25.27 14.57 10.82
N SER A 469 24.37 15.55 10.94
CA SER A 469 24.43 16.51 12.04
C SER A 469 24.03 15.86 13.38
N PRO A 470 24.62 16.27 14.52
CA PRO A 470 24.32 15.66 15.82
C PRO A 470 22.88 15.98 16.28
N VAL A 471 22.27 15.03 16.98
CA VAL A 471 21.01 15.27 17.72
C VAL A 471 21.38 15.81 19.10
N THR A 472 20.86 16.98 19.46
CA THR A 472 21.27 17.70 20.68
C THR A 472 20.11 17.97 21.63
N SER A 473 20.43 18.37 22.86
CA SER A 473 19.45 18.79 23.86
C SER A 473 18.68 20.05 23.44
N ASP A 474 19.30 20.91 22.63
CA ASP A 474 18.65 22.07 22.03
C ASP A 474 17.54 21.68 21.04
N ASP A 475 17.70 20.58 20.29
CA ASP A 475 16.65 20.05 19.41
C ASP A 475 15.43 19.60 20.22
N VAL A 476 15.66 18.95 21.38
CA VAL A 476 14.61 18.52 22.30
C VAL A 476 13.87 19.72 22.87
N VAL A 477 14.58 20.67 23.48
CA VAL A 477 13.97 21.89 24.06
C VAL A 477 13.15 22.64 23.01
N TRP A 478 13.72 22.87 21.84
CA TRP A 478 13.05 23.59 20.76
C TRP A 478 11.82 22.86 20.24
N THR A 479 11.89 21.53 20.13
CA THR A 479 10.74 20.71 19.70
C THR A 479 9.55 20.86 20.64
N LEU A 480 9.80 20.86 21.95
CA LEU A 480 8.72 20.98 22.94
C LEU A 480 8.13 22.39 22.96
N GLN A 481 8.97 23.42 22.82
CA GLN A 481 8.52 24.81 22.66
C GLN A 481 7.69 25.00 21.39
N ARG A 482 8.09 24.35 20.28
CA ARG A 482 7.29 24.30 19.06
C ARG A 482 5.95 23.62 19.32
N ASN A 483 5.94 22.42 19.89
CA ASN A 483 4.74 21.60 19.97
C ASN A 483 3.73 22.11 21.02
N ILE A 484 4.16 22.80 22.08
CA ILE A 484 3.24 23.46 23.03
C ILE A 484 2.62 24.74 22.43
N SER A 485 3.31 25.37 21.47
CA SER A 485 2.81 26.61 20.86
C SER A 485 1.45 26.38 20.19
N PRO A 486 0.44 27.24 20.48
CA PRO A 486 -0.88 27.12 19.86
C PRO A 486 -0.81 27.25 18.32
N ASP A 487 0.20 27.93 17.79
CA ASP A 487 0.40 28.11 16.35
C ASP A 487 0.71 26.80 15.62
N THR A 488 1.37 25.85 16.30
CA THR A 488 1.73 24.54 15.75
C THR A 488 0.51 23.64 15.60
N LYS A 489 -0.55 23.87 16.39
CA LYS A 489 -1.77 23.04 16.42
C LYS A 489 -1.48 21.56 16.64
N SER A 490 -0.52 21.25 17.53
CA SER A 490 -0.22 19.85 17.88
C SER A 490 -1.45 19.23 18.56
N PRO A 491 -2.00 18.13 18.02
CA PRO A 491 -3.22 17.49 18.55
C PRO A 491 -3.01 16.96 19.97
N TYR A 492 -1.77 16.62 20.32
CA TYR A 492 -1.37 16.08 21.61
C TYR A 492 -0.60 17.08 22.50
N SER A 493 -0.70 18.39 22.22
CA SER A 493 -0.06 19.45 23.01
C SER A 493 -0.40 19.39 24.52
N HIS A 494 -1.59 18.90 24.87
CA HIS A 494 -2.01 18.71 26.27
C HIS A 494 -1.10 17.76 27.08
N LEU A 495 -0.39 16.83 26.45
CA LEU A 495 0.60 15.97 27.13
C LEU A 495 1.84 16.75 27.61
N LEU A 496 2.07 17.96 27.07
CA LEU A 496 3.13 18.87 27.51
C LEU A 496 2.72 19.72 28.72
N TYR A 497 1.45 19.70 29.14
CA TYR A 497 0.98 20.45 30.33
C TYR A 497 1.53 19.89 31.63
N LEU A 498 2.05 18.66 31.59
CA LEU A 498 2.79 18.06 32.69
C LEU A 498 4.10 18.82 32.98
N LEU A 499 4.67 19.51 31.98
CA LEU A 499 5.83 20.37 32.18
C LEU A 499 5.44 21.63 32.93
N LYS A 500 6.32 22.11 33.80
CA LYS A 500 6.13 23.37 34.52
C LYS A 500 5.77 24.47 33.53
N ASN A 501 4.71 25.23 33.81
CA ASN A 501 4.17 26.30 32.96
C ASN A 501 3.59 25.87 31.59
N GLY A 502 3.51 24.58 31.26
CA GLY A 502 3.09 24.11 29.95
C GLY A 502 1.68 24.57 29.55
N GLU A 503 0.69 24.36 30.43
CA GLU A 503 -0.69 24.80 30.18
C GLU A 503 -0.80 26.32 30.06
N ALA A 504 -0.13 27.06 30.95
CA ALA A 504 -0.14 28.52 30.94
C ALA A 504 0.47 29.11 29.64
N ILE A 505 1.49 28.46 29.09
CA ILE A 505 2.08 28.83 27.80
C ILE A 505 1.10 28.56 26.65
N HIS A 506 0.49 27.38 26.62
CA HIS A 506 -0.47 27.03 25.57
C HIS A 506 -1.68 27.96 25.55
N GLN A 507 -2.19 28.33 26.73
CA GLN A 507 -3.31 29.27 26.90
C GLN A 507 -2.91 30.73 26.63
N GLY A 508 -1.62 31.04 26.41
CA GLY A 508 -1.13 32.40 26.17
C GLY A 508 -0.99 33.26 27.42
N ASN A 509 -1.13 32.68 28.62
CA ASN A 509 -0.91 33.37 29.90
C ASN A 509 0.58 33.66 30.14
N ILE A 510 1.47 32.87 29.54
CA ILE A 510 2.92 33.09 29.50
C ILE A 510 3.36 33.06 28.03
N SER A 511 3.90 34.16 27.52
CA SER A 511 4.37 34.26 26.13
C SER A 511 5.84 33.86 25.93
N ASP A 512 6.63 33.84 27.00
CA ASP A 512 8.04 33.49 26.97
C ASP A 512 8.22 31.96 27.03
N MET A 513 8.47 31.37 25.86
CA MET A 513 8.70 29.92 25.70
C MET A 513 9.90 29.38 26.49
N SER A 514 10.83 30.24 26.92
CA SER A 514 11.96 29.80 27.76
C SER A 514 11.55 29.44 29.19
N GLN A 515 10.33 29.81 29.60
CA GLN A 515 9.77 29.43 30.90
C GLN A 515 9.09 28.05 30.90
N LEU A 516 8.99 27.38 29.75
CA LEU A 516 8.55 25.99 29.71
C LEU A 516 9.51 25.15 30.57
N GLY A 517 8.98 24.20 31.32
CA GLY A 517 9.72 23.32 32.25
C GLY A 517 10.68 22.33 31.58
N VAL A 518 11.52 22.79 30.65
CA VAL A 518 12.56 22.02 29.98
C VAL A 518 13.72 22.93 29.58
N TYR A 519 14.96 22.50 29.84
CA TYR A 519 16.16 23.22 29.41
C TYR A 519 17.32 22.27 29.10
N ALA A 520 18.24 22.71 28.23
CA ALA A 520 19.49 22.02 27.96
C ALA A 520 20.53 22.44 29.01
N ALA A 521 21.00 21.48 29.81
CA ALA A 521 22.11 21.71 30.75
C ALA A 521 23.46 21.73 30.02
N ASP A 522 23.57 20.92 28.97
CA ASP A 522 24.66 20.91 27.98
C ASP A 522 24.14 20.28 26.67
N ASP A 523 24.99 20.15 25.65
CA ASP A 523 24.63 19.62 24.33
C ASP A 523 23.93 18.25 24.39
N PHE A 524 24.18 17.42 25.41
CA PHE A 524 23.68 16.04 25.53
C PHE A 524 23.01 15.76 26.88
N THR A 525 22.61 16.80 27.62
CA THR A 525 21.86 16.65 28.87
C THR A 525 20.65 17.57 28.87
N VAL A 526 19.45 16.99 28.88
CA VAL A 526 18.19 17.74 28.98
C VAL A 526 17.56 17.52 30.36
N VAL A 527 17.10 18.61 30.97
CA VAL A 527 16.46 18.61 32.29
C VAL A 527 15.02 19.07 32.15
N PHE A 528 14.11 18.28 32.69
CA PHE A 528 12.68 18.55 32.77
C PHE A 528 12.29 18.90 34.19
N ARG A 529 11.40 19.88 34.31
CA ARG A 529 10.71 20.22 35.55
C ARG A 529 9.21 20.08 35.33
N LEU A 530 8.57 19.27 36.16
CA LEU A 530 7.15 18.96 36.05
C LEU A 530 6.30 19.91 36.92
N GLU A 531 5.03 20.03 36.60
CA GLU A 531 4.06 20.80 37.38
C GLU A 531 3.72 20.10 38.71
N TYR A 532 3.84 18.77 38.73
CA TYR A 532 3.68 17.90 39.89
C TYR A 532 4.49 16.61 39.67
N PRO A 533 4.82 15.86 40.74
CA PRO A 533 5.56 14.61 40.58
C PRO A 533 4.75 13.57 39.78
N ALA A 534 5.40 12.93 38.82
CA ALA A 534 4.78 11.95 37.93
C ALA A 534 5.74 10.80 37.63
N ALA A 535 5.56 9.68 38.34
CA ALA A 535 6.37 8.47 38.18
C ALA A 535 6.25 7.82 36.78
N TYR A 536 5.18 8.13 36.04
CA TYR A 536 4.95 7.68 34.66
C TYR A 536 5.61 8.59 33.60
N PHE A 537 6.30 9.68 33.99
CA PHE A 537 6.92 10.60 33.02
C PHE A 537 7.84 9.93 31.99
N PRO A 538 8.66 8.90 32.34
CA PRO A 538 9.44 8.16 31.34
C PRO A 538 8.60 7.48 30.25
N MET A 539 7.31 7.23 30.48
CA MET A 539 6.37 6.71 29.46
C MET A 539 5.82 7.82 28.56
N ILE A 540 5.75 9.06 29.06
CA ILE A 540 5.21 10.20 28.33
C ILE A 540 6.21 10.69 27.28
N VAL A 541 7.50 10.67 27.60
CA VAL A 541 8.57 11.18 26.73
C VAL A 541 8.92 10.26 25.54
N SER A 542 8.24 9.12 25.38
CA SER A 542 8.29 8.27 24.18
C SER A 542 7.24 8.65 23.11
N THR A 543 6.24 9.45 23.49
CA THR A 543 5.15 9.86 22.60
C THR A 543 5.62 10.83 21.52
N GLY A 544 4.91 10.88 20.38
CA GLY A 544 5.29 11.69 19.21
C GLY A 544 5.52 13.17 19.52
N VAL A 545 4.74 13.75 20.43
CA VAL A 545 4.87 15.16 20.83
C VAL A 545 6.19 15.48 21.53
N TYR A 546 6.89 14.48 22.09
CA TYR A 546 8.21 14.60 22.70
C TYR A 546 9.37 14.18 21.79
N ARG A 547 9.10 13.58 20.62
CA ARG A 547 10.16 13.14 19.70
C ARG A 547 10.84 14.36 19.07
N PRO A 548 12.16 14.55 19.23
CA PRO A 548 12.84 15.69 18.65
C PRO A 548 12.70 15.70 17.12
N VAL A 549 12.60 16.90 16.58
CA VAL A 549 12.60 17.17 15.14
C VAL A 549 13.76 18.11 14.78
N PRO A 550 14.28 18.09 13.54
CA PRO A 550 15.49 18.84 13.19
C PRO A 550 15.22 20.34 13.07
N LYS A 551 15.53 21.09 14.13
CA LYS A 551 15.33 22.55 14.24
C LYS A 551 15.90 23.30 13.04
N SER A 552 17.11 22.95 12.62
CA SER A 552 17.82 23.61 11.50
C SER A 552 17.10 23.42 10.16
N LEU A 553 16.52 22.25 9.91
CA LEU A 553 15.81 21.95 8.67
C LEU A 553 14.44 22.60 8.65
N ILE A 554 13.74 22.63 9.78
CA ILE A 554 12.46 23.33 9.88
C ILE A 554 12.66 24.84 9.69
N ALA A 555 13.70 25.42 10.29
CA ALA A 555 14.04 26.84 10.06
C ALA A 555 14.36 27.14 8.58
N LYS A 556 14.95 26.17 7.85
CA LYS A 556 15.33 26.33 6.45
C LYS A 556 14.17 26.11 5.47
N TYR A 557 13.32 25.12 5.72
CA TYR A 557 12.32 24.65 4.76
C TYR A 557 10.86 24.96 5.16
N GLY A 558 10.62 25.44 6.39
CA GLY A 558 9.28 25.72 6.90
C GLY A 558 8.41 24.46 6.84
N GLU A 559 7.16 24.60 6.39
CA GLU A 559 6.20 23.49 6.26
C GLU A 559 6.68 22.36 5.32
N ARG A 560 7.59 22.68 4.38
CA ARG A 560 8.14 21.70 3.42
C ARG A 560 9.26 20.84 3.98
N TRP A 561 9.57 20.97 5.28
CA TRP A 561 10.64 20.18 5.91
C TRP A 561 10.37 18.67 5.88
N THR A 562 9.10 18.25 5.83
CA THR A 562 8.69 16.85 5.71
C THR A 562 8.68 16.32 4.27
N ASP A 563 8.94 17.16 3.26
CA ASP A 563 9.05 16.69 1.88
C ASP A 563 10.22 15.71 1.76
N ILE A 564 10.10 14.73 0.86
CA ILE A 564 11.05 13.62 0.72
C ILE A 564 12.50 14.12 0.53
N GLU A 565 12.70 15.19 -0.26
CA GLU A 565 14.01 15.77 -0.48
C GLU A 565 14.62 16.45 0.76
N ASN A 566 13.78 16.85 1.72
CA ASN A 566 14.17 17.69 2.87
C ASN A 566 14.23 16.92 4.20
N ILE A 567 13.34 15.95 4.41
CA ILE A 567 13.19 15.26 5.69
C ILE A 567 14.45 14.50 6.07
N ARG A 568 14.98 14.74 7.28
CA ARG A 568 16.10 13.98 7.85
C ARG A 568 15.76 13.60 9.27
N GLY A 569 15.27 12.38 9.44
CA GLY A 569 15.01 11.79 10.76
C GLY A 569 16.29 11.25 11.42
N ASN A 570 16.18 10.86 12.68
CA ASN A 570 17.24 10.20 13.46
C ASN A 570 16.91 8.73 13.79
N GLY A 571 15.80 8.20 13.25
CA GLY A 571 15.33 6.84 13.46
C GLY A 571 16.01 5.76 12.60
N PRO A 572 15.58 4.50 12.75
CA PRO A 572 16.16 3.33 12.08
C PRO A 572 15.94 3.32 10.55
N TYR A 573 14.97 4.06 10.04
CA TYR A 573 14.65 4.14 8.62
C TYR A 573 14.58 5.58 8.11
N SER A 574 14.63 5.74 6.79
CA SER A 574 14.51 7.02 6.08
C SER A 574 13.42 6.93 5.02
N LEU A 575 12.62 8.00 4.90
CA LEU A 575 11.56 8.11 3.90
C LEU A 575 12.14 8.22 2.48
N VAL A 576 11.55 7.47 1.55
CA VAL A 576 12.02 7.37 0.16
C VAL A 576 10.97 7.83 -0.82
N LEU A 577 9.76 7.34 -0.58
CA LEU A 577 8.63 7.51 -1.46
C LEU A 577 7.41 7.66 -0.57
N TRP A 578 6.57 8.61 -0.94
CA TRP A 578 5.24 8.76 -0.39
C TRP A 578 4.29 9.13 -1.52
N GLU A 579 3.61 8.13 -2.05
CA GLU A 579 2.62 8.30 -3.10
C GLU A 579 1.22 8.18 -2.49
N LYS A 580 0.52 9.31 -2.37
CA LYS A 580 -0.83 9.37 -1.82
C LYS A 580 -1.77 8.43 -2.59
N GLY A 581 -2.57 7.67 -1.84
CA GLY A 581 -3.48 6.66 -2.35
C GLY A 581 -2.80 5.34 -2.76
N ARG A 582 -1.46 5.26 -2.76
CA ARG A 582 -0.72 4.05 -3.15
C ARG A 582 0.13 3.47 -2.02
N GLY A 583 1.00 4.25 -1.38
CA GLY A 583 1.87 3.72 -0.34
C GLY A 583 3.05 4.59 0.08
N ILE A 584 3.83 4.06 1.02
CA ILE A 584 5.04 4.68 1.59
C ILE A 584 6.18 3.67 1.56
N PHE A 585 7.38 4.09 1.14
CA PHE A 585 8.59 3.29 1.26
C PHE A 585 9.58 3.90 2.23
N LEU A 586 10.20 3.02 3.00
CA LEU A 586 11.29 3.34 3.90
C LEU A 586 12.50 2.45 3.60
N LYS A 587 13.72 3.02 3.55
CA LYS A 587 14.98 2.25 3.56
C LYS A 587 15.62 2.36 4.93
N LYS A 588 16.38 1.33 5.30
CA LYS A 588 17.28 1.37 6.44
C LYS A 588 18.15 2.63 6.41
N ASN A 589 18.21 3.33 7.54
CA ASN A 589 19.02 4.53 7.71
C ASN A 589 20.47 4.13 8.06
N PRO A 590 21.47 4.36 7.17
CA PRO A 590 22.86 3.99 7.43
C PRO A 590 23.52 4.84 8.52
N LYS A 591 22.85 5.91 9.00
CA LYS A 591 23.32 6.81 10.06
C LYS A 591 22.69 6.54 11.42
N TYR A 592 21.76 5.59 11.52
CA TYR A 592 21.17 5.21 12.80
C TYR A 592 22.24 4.67 13.76
N TYR A 593 22.19 5.07 15.04
CA TYR A 593 23.24 4.73 16.01
C TYR A 593 23.43 3.20 16.18
N ASP A 594 22.34 2.43 16.08
CA ASP A 594 22.34 0.97 16.17
C ASP A 594 22.00 0.30 14.82
N GLU A 595 22.50 0.89 13.72
CA GLU A 595 22.29 0.42 12.34
C GLU A 595 22.48 -1.10 12.18
N LYS A 596 23.43 -1.70 12.90
CA LYS A 596 23.76 -3.12 12.79
C LYS A 596 22.64 -4.04 13.24
N LYS A 597 21.76 -3.59 14.14
CA LYS A 597 20.60 -4.38 14.59
C LYS A 597 19.40 -4.26 13.66
N VAL A 598 19.38 -3.27 12.77
CA VAL A 598 18.32 -3.11 11.77
C VAL A 598 18.58 -4.09 10.63
N LEU A 599 17.86 -5.22 10.61
CA LEU A 599 18.13 -6.32 9.68
C LEU A 599 17.32 -6.25 8.39
N ILE A 600 16.18 -5.54 8.38
CA ILE A 600 15.31 -5.38 7.22
C ILE A 600 15.77 -4.15 6.43
N PRO A 601 16.28 -4.31 5.19
CA PRO A 601 16.76 -3.18 4.40
C PRO A 601 15.65 -2.23 3.94
N GLU A 602 14.45 -2.74 3.71
CA GLU A 602 13.37 -2.01 3.07
C GLU A 602 11.99 -2.39 3.65
N ILE A 603 11.16 -1.37 3.88
CA ILE A 603 9.76 -1.52 4.28
C ILE A 603 8.90 -0.86 3.22
N ARG A 604 7.88 -1.59 2.74
CA ARG A 604 6.86 -1.08 1.84
C ARG A 604 5.49 -1.16 2.49
N TYR A 605 4.89 0.01 2.66
CA TYR A 605 3.54 0.19 3.12
C TYR A 605 2.61 0.39 1.93
N TYR A 606 1.55 -0.40 1.83
CA TYR A 606 0.55 -0.34 0.76
C TYR A 606 -0.77 0.23 1.26
N VAL A 607 -1.28 1.27 0.64
CA VAL A 607 -2.61 1.80 0.97
C VAL A 607 -3.67 0.85 0.42
N ILE A 608 -4.36 0.14 1.31
CA ILE A 608 -5.37 -0.86 1.00
C ILE A 608 -6.63 -0.52 1.78
N SER A 609 -7.63 0.00 1.07
CA SER A 609 -8.88 0.49 1.67
C SER A 609 -9.84 -0.63 2.07
N GLN A 610 -9.71 -1.82 1.49
CA GLN A 610 -10.61 -2.96 1.74
C GLN A 610 -9.88 -4.10 2.44
N SER A 611 -10.36 -4.48 3.63
CA SER A 611 -9.83 -5.62 4.40
C SER A 611 -9.89 -6.95 3.64
N SER A 612 -10.91 -7.17 2.80
CA SER A 612 -11.02 -8.38 1.97
C SER A 612 -9.90 -8.48 0.94
N LEU A 613 -9.56 -7.37 0.27
CA LEU A 613 -8.41 -7.29 -0.63
C LEU A 613 -7.11 -7.54 0.13
N GLY A 614 -6.93 -6.90 1.29
CA GLY A 614 -5.75 -7.13 2.14
C GLY A 614 -5.60 -8.60 2.56
N LEU A 615 -6.70 -9.29 2.86
CA LEU A 615 -6.67 -10.72 3.20
C LEU A 615 -6.25 -11.58 2.00
N ALA A 616 -6.78 -11.29 0.81
CA ALA A 616 -6.38 -11.97 -0.42
C ALA A 616 -4.90 -11.73 -0.76
N MET A 617 -4.42 -10.49 -0.62
CA MET A 617 -3.01 -10.13 -0.80
C MET A 617 -2.11 -10.87 0.21
N TYR A 618 -2.52 -10.95 1.48
CA TYR A 618 -1.80 -11.75 2.47
C TYR A 618 -1.77 -13.23 2.09
N GLU A 619 -2.89 -13.82 1.69
CA GLU A 619 -2.97 -15.23 1.25
C GLU A 619 -2.09 -15.49 0.01
N ASN A 620 -1.94 -14.51 -0.89
CA ASN A 620 -1.10 -14.57 -2.09
C ASN A 620 0.39 -14.23 -1.86
N ASP A 621 0.81 -14.12 -0.59
CA ASP A 621 2.17 -13.69 -0.21
C ASP A 621 2.55 -12.31 -0.75
N GLU A 622 1.61 -11.39 -0.91
CA GLU A 622 1.86 -9.99 -1.29
C GLU A 622 1.96 -9.06 -0.07
N LEU A 623 1.48 -9.52 1.09
CA LEU A 623 1.67 -8.90 2.41
C LEU A 623 2.33 -9.89 3.38
N ASP A 624 3.17 -9.36 4.27
CA ASP A 624 3.83 -10.13 5.33
C ASP A 624 3.04 -10.12 6.64
N ILE A 625 2.25 -9.07 6.88
CA ILE A 625 1.42 -8.93 8.07
C ILE A 625 0.05 -8.38 7.66
N MET A 626 -1.01 -8.89 8.28
CA MET A 626 -2.35 -8.32 8.25
C MET A 626 -2.90 -8.26 9.67
N GLY A 627 -3.79 -7.31 9.97
CA GLY A 627 -4.36 -7.14 11.30
C GLY A 627 -3.57 -6.16 12.17
N SER A 628 -3.64 -6.31 13.49
CA SER A 628 -3.07 -5.34 14.46
C SER A 628 -3.52 -3.89 14.17
N SER A 629 -2.65 -2.90 14.37
CA SER A 629 -2.86 -1.49 14.05
C SER A 629 -2.91 -1.20 12.54
N TYR A 630 -2.48 -2.14 11.69
CA TYR A 630 -2.37 -1.94 10.24
C TYR A 630 -3.73 -1.98 9.52
N LEU A 631 -4.20 -3.18 9.19
CA LEU A 631 -5.44 -3.40 8.44
C LEU A 631 -6.23 -4.55 9.06
N ARG A 632 -7.37 -4.21 9.67
CA ARG A 632 -8.22 -5.17 10.39
C ARG A 632 -8.60 -6.37 9.53
N ILE A 633 -8.54 -7.57 10.10
CA ILE A 633 -9.05 -8.81 9.50
C ILE A 633 -10.59 -8.76 9.48
N PRO A 634 -11.26 -9.08 8.35
CA PRO A 634 -12.72 -9.20 8.30
C PRO A 634 -13.22 -10.17 9.39
N THR A 635 -14.20 -9.73 10.18
CA THR A 635 -14.58 -10.47 11.39
C THR A 635 -15.26 -11.80 11.03
N GLU A 636 -16.01 -11.80 9.93
CA GLU A 636 -16.63 -12.95 9.28
C GLU A 636 -15.63 -14.02 8.80
N ASP A 637 -14.39 -13.65 8.50
CA ASP A 637 -13.34 -14.57 8.05
C ASP A 637 -12.59 -15.23 9.21
N ILE A 638 -12.62 -14.68 10.42
CA ILE A 638 -11.87 -15.21 11.56
C ILE A 638 -12.21 -16.69 11.84
N PRO A 639 -13.48 -17.14 11.83
CA PRO A 639 -13.80 -18.57 11.97
C PRO A 639 -13.19 -19.46 10.89
N ARG A 640 -13.10 -18.98 9.64
CA ARG A 640 -12.44 -19.70 8.53
C ARG A 640 -10.93 -19.75 8.74
N ILE A 641 -10.32 -18.64 9.11
CA ILE A 641 -8.88 -18.51 9.38
C ILE A 641 -8.46 -19.49 10.48
N LYS A 642 -9.18 -19.51 11.61
CA LYS A 642 -8.91 -20.42 12.75
C LYS A 642 -9.02 -21.90 12.38
N LYS A 643 -9.82 -22.25 11.35
CA LYS A 643 -10.00 -23.63 10.87
C LYS A 643 -9.05 -24.00 9.74
N ASN A 644 -8.46 -23.03 9.04
CA ASN A 644 -7.56 -23.28 7.92
C ASN A 644 -6.23 -23.91 8.39
N PRO A 645 -5.71 -24.97 7.75
CA PRO A 645 -4.52 -25.68 8.21
C PRO A 645 -3.23 -24.85 8.20
N VAL A 646 -3.15 -23.84 7.34
CA VAL A 646 -2.00 -22.93 7.21
C VAL A 646 -2.20 -21.68 8.05
N LEU A 647 -3.31 -20.96 7.83
CA LEU A 647 -3.53 -19.64 8.44
C LEU A 647 -3.70 -19.71 9.95
N LYS A 648 -4.22 -20.81 10.51
CA LYS A 648 -4.37 -20.96 11.96
C LYS A 648 -3.04 -20.82 12.71
N ASN A 649 -1.92 -21.22 12.09
CA ASN A 649 -0.59 -21.16 12.69
C ASN A 649 0.08 -19.79 12.49
N GLN A 650 -0.52 -18.93 11.67
CA GLN A 650 -0.08 -17.54 11.42
C GLN A 650 -0.97 -16.53 12.16
N TYR A 651 -2.11 -17.00 12.68
CA TYR A 651 -3.11 -16.19 13.36
C TYR A 651 -2.79 -16.06 14.85
N SER A 652 -2.94 -14.87 15.39
CA SER A 652 -2.81 -14.61 16.83
C SER A 652 -3.69 -13.44 17.26
N GLU A 653 -4.03 -13.41 18.55
CA GLU A 653 -4.84 -12.37 19.19
C GLU A 653 -3.97 -11.62 20.20
N TYR A 654 -4.09 -10.29 20.22
CA TYR A 654 -3.25 -9.43 21.07
C TYR A 654 -4.07 -8.38 21.80
N PRO A 655 -3.61 -7.89 22.96
CA PRO A 655 -4.21 -6.75 23.63
C PRO A 655 -4.25 -5.50 22.75
N HIS A 656 -5.43 -4.86 22.68
CA HIS A 656 -5.55 -3.46 22.29
C HIS A 656 -5.76 -2.65 23.58
N PHE A 657 -5.03 -1.55 23.77
CA PHE A 657 -5.11 -0.72 25.00
C PHE A 657 -6.33 0.20 24.99
N CYS A 658 -7.48 -0.42 24.73
CA CYS A 658 -8.80 0.16 24.82
C CYS A 658 -9.74 -0.78 25.58
N THR A 659 -10.60 -0.17 26.38
CA THR A 659 -11.69 -0.83 27.10
C THR A 659 -12.99 -0.23 26.61
N TYR A 660 -13.89 -1.07 26.12
CA TYR A 660 -15.23 -0.62 25.77
C TYR A 660 -16.07 -0.56 27.05
N ALA A 661 -16.51 0.65 27.41
CA ALA A 661 -17.18 0.90 28.68
C ALA A 661 -18.30 1.94 28.55
N TYR A 662 -19.14 1.98 29.57
CA TYR A 662 -20.09 3.06 29.83
C TYR A 662 -19.79 3.70 31.20
N ALA A 663 -20.29 4.90 31.44
CA ALA A 663 -20.27 5.55 32.73
C ALA A 663 -21.65 6.11 33.07
N PHE A 664 -21.92 6.31 34.36
CA PHE A 664 -23.14 6.96 34.85
C PHE A 664 -22.87 8.42 35.19
N ASP A 665 -23.80 9.31 34.84
CA ASP A 665 -23.82 10.66 35.42
C ASP A 665 -24.53 10.60 36.78
N THR A 666 -23.76 10.73 37.85
CA THR A 666 -24.24 10.57 39.23
C THR A 666 -25.10 11.74 39.71
N ARG A 667 -25.27 12.79 38.90
CA ARG A 667 -26.21 13.89 39.16
C ARG A 667 -27.64 13.54 38.74
N ARG A 668 -27.84 12.44 38.01
CA ARG A 668 -29.11 12.11 37.34
C ARG A 668 -29.84 11.00 38.08
N PRO A 669 -31.00 11.26 38.70
CA PRO A 669 -31.83 10.18 39.21
C PRO A 669 -32.34 9.29 38.06
N PRO A 670 -32.33 7.95 38.21
CA PRO A 670 -31.97 7.18 39.42
C PRO A 670 -30.50 6.71 39.43
N ALA A 671 -29.64 7.20 38.52
CA ALA A 671 -28.22 6.87 38.45
C ALA A 671 -27.37 7.50 39.58
N ASP A 672 -27.90 8.47 40.32
CA ASP A 672 -27.35 9.01 41.56
C ASP A 672 -27.23 7.95 42.66
N ASN A 673 -28.12 6.95 42.67
CA ASN A 673 -28.10 5.86 43.63
C ASN A 673 -27.08 4.75 43.25
N PRO A 674 -26.06 4.48 44.09
CA PRO A 674 -25.06 3.45 43.81
C PRO A 674 -25.65 2.03 43.67
N LEU A 675 -26.76 1.72 44.35
CA LEU A 675 -27.41 0.41 44.21
C LEU A 675 -28.01 0.22 42.82
N VAL A 676 -28.52 1.28 42.20
CA VAL A 676 -29.01 1.24 40.80
C VAL A 676 -27.85 0.99 39.84
N ARG A 677 -26.73 1.70 40.01
CA ARG A 677 -25.53 1.51 39.18
C ARG A 677 -24.97 0.09 39.30
N LYS A 678 -24.86 -0.42 40.53
CA LYS A 678 -24.46 -1.81 40.81
C LYS A 678 -25.39 -2.83 40.15
N ALA A 679 -26.70 -2.62 40.28
CA ALA A 679 -27.70 -3.49 39.66
C ALA A 679 -27.56 -3.54 38.14
N ILE A 680 -27.46 -2.38 37.49
CA ILE A 680 -27.30 -2.30 36.03
C ILE A 680 -26.00 -2.98 35.59
N SER A 681 -24.86 -2.75 36.27
CA SER A 681 -23.58 -3.38 35.92
C SER A 681 -23.60 -4.91 36.06
N ALA A 682 -24.23 -5.43 37.12
CA ALA A 682 -24.35 -6.87 37.37
C ALA A 682 -25.38 -7.57 36.47
N ALA A 683 -26.34 -6.84 35.90
CA ALA A 683 -27.31 -7.38 34.96
C ALA A 683 -26.77 -7.56 33.53
N ILE A 684 -25.60 -7.00 33.21
CA ILE A 684 -25.03 -7.10 31.87
C ILE A 684 -24.18 -8.37 31.75
N ASP A 685 -24.71 -9.37 31.02
CA ASP A 685 -23.94 -10.54 30.58
C ASP A 685 -22.93 -10.12 29.51
N ARG A 686 -21.71 -9.81 29.96
CA ARG A 686 -20.61 -9.37 29.10
C ARG A 686 -20.21 -10.42 28.07
N GLN A 687 -20.26 -11.71 28.42
CA GLN A 687 -19.88 -12.79 27.51
C GLN A 687 -20.88 -12.92 26.37
N LEU A 688 -22.19 -12.88 26.69
CA LEU A 688 -23.25 -12.86 25.69
C LEU A 688 -23.20 -11.59 24.85
N LEU A 689 -22.96 -10.44 25.47
CA LEU A 689 -22.81 -9.17 24.77
C LEU A 689 -21.69 -9.26 23.73
N ILE A 690 -20.48 -9.71 24.09
CA ILE A 690 -19.35 -9.87 23.16
C ILE A 690 -19.71 -10.82 22.01
N ALA A 691 -20.40 -11.94 22.31
CA ALA A 691 -20.86 -12.90 21.30
C ALA A 691 -21.82 -12.26 20.29
N VAL A 692 -22.78 -11.45 20.76
CA VAL A 692 -23.78 -10.79 19.92
C VAL A 692 -23.16 -9.65 19.12
N VAL A 693 -22.37 -8.77 19.74
CA VAL A 693 -21.97 -7.50 19.13
C VAL A 693 -20.75 -7.66 18.22
N ASN A 694 -19.77 -8.49 18.62
CA ASN A 694 -18.50 -8.65 17.90
C ASN A 694 -18.14 -10.14 17.70
N GLY A 695 -19.12 -11.05 17.62
CA GLY A 695 -18.90 -12.45 17.24
C GLY A 695 -18.06 -13.27 18.22
N GLY A 696 -17.91 -12.81 19.47
CA GLY A 696 -17.05 -13.46 20.47
C GLY A 696 -15.64 -12.89 20.54
N HIS A 697 -15.35 -11.82 19.80
CA HIS A 697 -14.02 -11.19 19.74
C HIS A 697 -13.91 -10.06 20.78
N GLY A 698 -13.31 -10.37 21.91
CA GLY A 698 -13.09 -9.46 23.04
C GLY A 698 -12.90 -10.26 24.32
N GLU A 699 -12.27 -9.66 25.33
CA GLU A 699 -12.12 -10.28 26.65
C GLU A 699 -13.06 -9.59 27.64
N VAL A 700 -13.73 -10.35 28.52
CA VAL A 700 -14.62 -9.77 29.54
C VAL A 700 -13.84 -8.79 30.42
N ALA A 701 -14.37 -7.57 30.57
CA ALA A 701 -13.78 -6.54 31.43
C ALA A 701 -14.70 -6.23 32.60
N ASN A 702 -14.17 -6.34 33.81
CA ASN A 702 -14.82 -5.87 35.03
C ASN A 702 -14.11 -4.65 35.64
N THR A 703 -12.99 -4.24 35.05
CA THR A 703 -12.14 -3.11 35.45
C THR A 703 -11.81 -2.26 34.24
N CYS A 704 -11.45 -1.00 34.46
CA CYS A 704 -11.20 -0.03 33.40
C CYS A 704 -9.87 -0.27 32.68
N THR A 705 -8.80 -0.51 33.44
CA THR A 705 -7.44 -0.64 32.92
C THR A 705 -7.24 -2.00 32.27
N ARG A 706 -6.81 -2.00 31.01
CA ARG A 706 -6.54 -3.21 30.22
C ARG A 706 -5.21 -3.87 30.63
N PRO A 707 -5.21 -5.13 31.11
CA PRO A 707 -3.97 -5.89 31.24
C PRO A 707 -3.32 -6.10 29.86
N PRO A 708 -1.99 -6.14 29.73
CA PRO A 708 -0.99 -6.04 30.78
C PRO A 708 -0.42 -4.62 30.99
N ALA A 709 -1.22 -3.55 30.77
CA ALA A 709 -0.77 -2.20 31.10
C ALA A 709 -0.35 -2.11 32.59
N PHE A 710 0.62 -1.25 32.89
CA PHE A 710 1.13 -1.10 34.25
C PHE A 710 0.01 -0.67 35.20
N GLY A 711 -0.15 -1.36 36.33
CA GLY A 711 -1.22 -1.07 37.31
C GLY A 711 -2.57 -1.71 37.00
N ALA A 712 -2.71 -2.46 35.90
CA ALA A 712 -3.94 -3.19 35.61
C ALA A 712 -4.19 -4.30 36.63
N VAL A 713 -5.44 -4.45 37.07
CA VAL A 713 -5.87 -5.58 37.90
C VAL A 713 -5.89 -6.85 37.03
N LEU A 714 -5.16 -7.88 37.44
CA LEU A 714 -5.09 -9.12 36.67
C LEU A 714 -6.41 -9.93 36.75
N PRO A 715 -6.76 -10.69 35.71
CA PRO A 715 -7.93 -11.57 35.74
C PRO A 715 -7.91 -12.50 36.95
N GLY A 716 -9.02 -12.55 37.70
CA GLY A 716 -9.17 -13.39 38.89
C GLY A 716 -8.81 -12.71 40.21
N GLU A 717 -8.19 -11.53 40.20
CA GLU A 717 -7.86 -10.81 41.45
C GLU A 717 -9.05 -10.09 42.09
N GLY A 718 -10.10 -9.80 41.31
CA GLY A 718 -11.35 -9.18 41.77
C GLY A 718 -11.21 -7.69 42.14
N ALA A 719 -11.89 -6.81 41.40
CA ALA A 719 -11.98 -5.39 41.74
C ALA A 719 -13.33 -4.76 41.36
N GLY A 720 -13.87 -5.06 40.18
CA GLY A 720 -15.20 -4.57 39.78
C GLY A 720 -16.29 -5.63 39.74
N ILE A 721 -17.46 -5.22 39.27
CA ILE A 721 -18.69 -6.03 39.27
C ILE A 721 -18.77 -6.91 38.03
N GLY A 722 -18.83 -8.23 38.25
CA GLY A 722 -19.15 -9.21 37.22
C GLY A 722 -20.66 -9.43 37.04
N PHE A 723 -21.02 -10.24 36.04
CA PHE A 723 -22.40 -10.63 35.78
C PHE A 723 -22.96 -11.50 36.92
N ASP A 724 -24.01 -11.01 37.58
CA ASP A 724 -24.76 -11.70 38.64
C ASP A 724 -26.20 -11.17 38.65
N PRO A 725 -27.10 -11.74 37.84
CA PRO A 725 -28.47 -11.24 37.70
C PRO A 725 -29.29 -11.40 38.98
N GLN A 726 -28.89 -12.29 39.91
CA GLN A 726 -29.55 -12.41 41.19
C GLN A 726 -29.23 -11.20 42.07
N LYS A 727 -27.93 -10.90 42.28
CA LYS A 727 -27.53 -9.70 43.02
C LYS A 727 -28.03 -8.42 42.37
N ALA A 728 -28.09 -8.40 41.03
CA ALA A 728 -28.63 -7.26 40.30
C ALA A 728 -30.08 -6.94 40.72
N ARG A 729 -30.94 -7.96 40.81
CA ARG A 729 -32.33 -7.79 41.30
C ARG A 729 -32.40 -7.43 42.78
N GLU A 730 -31.53 -8.00 43.62
CA GLU A 730 -31.46 -7.69 45.05
C GLU A 730 -31.09 -6.22 45.28
N TRP A 731 -30.07 -5.71 44.58
CA TRP A 731 -29.68 -4.30 44.64
C TRP A 731 -30.74 -3.36 44.07
N LEU A 732 -31.38 -3.73 42.96
CA LEU A 732 -32.45 -2.92 42.38
C LEU A 732 -33.67 -2.83 43.30
N ALA A 733 -34.04 -3.95 43.95
CA ALA A 733 -35.10 -3.98 44.96
C ALA A 733 -34.74 -3.13 46.17
N ALA A 734 -33.50 -3.23 46.68
CA ALA A 734 -33.00 -2.41 47.77
C ALA A 734 -32.93 -0.91 47.41
N ALA A 735 -32.78 -0.58 46.13
CA ALA A 735 -32.86 0.78 45.63
C ALA A 735 -34.30 1.34 45.54
N GLY A 736 -35.31 0.54 45.86
CA GLY A 736 -36.72 0.94 45.85
C GLY A 736 -37.50 0.47 44.60
N TYR A 737 -36.90 -0.33 43.73
CA TYR A 737 -37.52 -0.77 42.47
C TYR A 737 -37.59 -2.31 42.36
N PRO A 738 -38.31 -2.99 43.27
CA PRO A 738 -38.44 -4.44 43.22
C PRO A 738 -39.08 -4.87 41.90
N ASP A 739 -38.44 -5.82 41.21
CA ASP A 739 -38.90 -6.32 39.90
C ASP A 739 -39.08 -5.21 38.84
N GLY A 740 -38.27 -4.14 38.94
CA GLY A 740 -38.30 -3.00 38.02
C GLY A 740 -39.51 -2.06 38.20
N LYS A 741 -40.40 -2.35 39.16
CA LYS A 741 -41.65 -1.60 39.34
C LYS A 741 -41.36 -0.17 39.81
N GLY A 742 -41.94 0.80 39.12
CA GLY A 742 -41.77 2.22 39.42
C GLY A 742 -40.41 2.80 39.02
N PHE A 743 -39.60 2.06 38.25
CA PHE A 743 -38.32 2.58 37.75
C PHE A 743 -38.58 3.77 36.81
N PRO A 744 -37.96 4.94 37.06
CA PRO A 744 -38.18 6.14 36.26
C PRO A 744 -37.52 6.03 34.88
N GLU A 745 -37.72 7.04 34.04
CA GLU A 745 -37.03 7.13 32.75
C GLU A 745 -35.51 7.08 32.95
N PHE A 746 -34.85 6.23 32.16
CA PHE A 746 -33.40 6.05 32.21
C PHE A 746 -32.83 6.10 30.80
N THR A 747 -31.98 7.09 30.54
CA THR A 747 -31.43 7.36 29.21
C THR A 747 -30.01 6.81 29.05
N VAL A 748 -29.76 6.07 27.97
CA VAL A 748 -28.46 5.51 27.59
C VAL A 748 -27.98 6.18 26.30
N MET A 749 -26.92 6.97 26.38
CA MET A 749 -26.36 7.70 25.24
C MET A 749 -25.16 7.00 24.61
N TYR A 750 -25.07 7.03 23.28
CA TYR A 750 -23.98 6.42 22.52
C TYR A 750 -23.69 7.21 21.24
N SER A 751 -22.45 7.13 20.74
CA SER A 751 -22.07 7.75 19.47
C SER A 751 -22.91 7.16 18.32
N ASP A 752 -23.50 7.99 17.47
CA ASP A 752 -24.43 7.58 16.41
C ASP A 752 -23.73 6.73 15.33
N SER A 753 -23.68 5.42 15.57
CA SER A 753 -23.14 4.42 14.65
C SER A 753 -23.89 3.10 14.78
N GLU A 754 -23.93 2.32 13.69
CA GLU A 754 -24.58 1.01 13.68
C GLU A 754 -24.00 0.06 14.75
N PHE A 755 -22.68 0.09 14.94
CA PHE A 755 -22.00 -0.74 15.94
C PHE A 755 -22.39 -0.34 17.36
N HIS A 756 -22.32 0.95 17.70
CA HIS A 756 -22.64 1.41 19.05
C HIS A 756 -24.14 1.26 19.36
N LYS A 757 -25.00 1.45 18.36
CA LYS A 757 -26.44 1.15 18.45
C LYS A 757 -26.67 -0.31 18.80
N LYS A 758 -26.01 -1.24 18.12
CA LYS A 758 -26.11 -2.69 18.40
C LYS A 758 -25.70 -3.02 19.83
N VAL A 759 -24.64 -2.39 20.34
CA VAL A 759 -24.23 -2.54 21.75
C VAL A 759 -25.29 -1.99 22.70
N ALA A 760 -25.81 -0.78 22.46
CA ALA A 760 -26.83 -0.14 23.29
C ALA A 760 -28.16 -0.92 23.29
N ASP A 761 -28.61 -1.42 22.13
CA ASP A 761 -29.78 -2.30 21.99
C ASP A 761 -29.59 -3.59 22.79
N THR A 762 -28.39 -4.19 22.76
CA THR A 762 -28.07 -5.39 23.54
C THR A 762 -28.13 -5.12 25.04
N ILE A 763 -27.57 -3.99 25.50
CA ILE A 763 -27.66 -3.57 26.91
C ILE A 763 -29.13 -3.38 27.31
N ARG A 764 -29.93 -2.66 26.51
CA ARG A 764 -31.38 -2.49 26.77
C ARG A 764 -32.08 -3.83 26.95
N THR A 765 -31.85 -4.78 26.05
CA THR A 765 -32.46 -6.13 26.12
C THR A 765 -32.03 -6.90 27.37
N LEU A 766 -30.75 -6.84 27.75
CA LEU A 766 -30.26 -7.50 28.96
C LEU A 766 -30.87 -6.90 30.24
N LEU A 767 -31.00 -5.57 30.30
CA LEU A 767 -31.64 -4.89 31.43
C LEU A 767 -33.14 -5.19 31.51
N GLU A 768 -33.85 -5.19 30.38
CA GLU A 768 -35.26 -5.60 30.33
C GLU A 768 -35.42 -7.05 30.80
N HIS A 769 -34.58 -7.97 30.31
CA HIS A 769 -34.67 -9.39 30.63
C HIS A 769 -34.36 -9.69 32.10
N HIS A 770 -33.32 -9.09 32.68
CA HIS A 770 -32.83 -9.44 34.02
C HIS A 770 -33.41 -8.59 35.15
N LEU A 771 -33.81 -7.35 34.85
CA LEU A 771 -34.26 -6.36 35.82
C LEU A 771 -35.68 -5.84 35.57
N ASN A 772 -36.29 -6.17 34.42
CA ASN A 772 -37.62 -5.69 34.02
C ASN A 772 -37.70 -4.14 33.97
N ILE A 773 -36.60 -3.49 33.57
CA ILE A 773 -36.53 -2.04 33.37
C ILE A 773 -36.38 -1.71 31.89
N MET A 774 -37.08 -0.65 31.45
CA MET A 774 -36.97 -0.12 30.10
C MET A 774 -36.05 1.10 30.10
N VAL A 775 -35.09 1.12 29.17
CA VAL A 775 -34.18 2.26 28.98
C VAL A 775 -34.39 2.91 27.62
N ALA A 776 -34.31 4.23 27.58
CA ALA A 776 -34.41 5.03 26.36
C ALA A 776 -33.00 5.21 25.75
N LEU A 777 -32.86 4.86 24.47
CA LEU A 777 -31.59 4.98 23.76
C LEU A 777 -31.49 6.34 23.06
N ARG A 778 -30.38 7.06 23.27
CA ARG A 778 -30.11 8.38 22.68
C ARG A 778 -28.84 8.32 21.82
N PRO A 779 -28.95 8.24 20.48
CA PRO A 779 -27.79 8.47 19.62
C PRO A 779 -27.37 9.94 19.69
N GLU A 780 -26.07 10.21 19.69
CA GLU A 780 -25.50 11.55 19.66
C GLU A 780 -24.32 11.57 18.69
N LYS A 781 -24.14 12.68 17.97
CA LYS A 781 -23.01 12.81 17.02
C LYS A 781 -21.71 13.03 17.78
N ASP A 782 -20.59 12.56 17.22
CA ASP A 782 -19.28 12.67 17.88
C ASP A 782 -18.89 14.14 18.12
N GLU A 783 -19.24 15.07 17.22
CA GLU A 783 -18.92 16.49 17.37
C GLU A 783 -19.66 17.18 18.52
N THR A 784 -20.85 16.68 18.90
CA THR A 784 -21.69 17.24 19.97
C THR A 784 -21.68 16.37 21.23
N TYR A 785 -20.90 15.29 21.25
CA TYR A 785 -20.97 14.26 22.28
C TYR A 785 -20.64 14.80 23.68
N MET A 786 -19.53 15.53 23.82
CA MET A 786 -19.09 16.08 25.11
C MET A 786 -20.00 17.20 25.60
N ASP A 787 -20.49 18.05 24.69
CA ASP A 787 -21.44 19.11 25.01
C ASP A 787 -22.76 18.53 25.53
N ALA A 788 -23.24 17.44 24.91
CA ALA A 788 -24.46 16.76 25.33
C ALA A 788 -24.38 16.18 26.76
N LEU A 789 -23.19 15.77 27.21
CA LEU A 789 -22.97 15.30 28.59
C LEU A 789 -23.15 16.43 29.61
N SER A 790 -22.79 17.66 29.24
CA SER A 790 -22.81 18.82 30.14
C SER A 790 -24.18 19.53 30.22
N GLN A 791 -25.15 19.12 29.41
CA GLN A 791 -26.48 19.74 29.37
C GLN A 791 -27.29 19.46 30.64
N GLU A 792 -28.21 20.37 30.99
CA GLU A 792 -29.13 20.18 32.12
C GLU A 792 -29.99 18.91 31.98
N LYS A 793 -30.24 18.43 30.76
CA LYS A 793 -30.90 17.14 30.46
C LYS A 793 -29.94 16.12 29.83
N GLY A 794 -28.75 15.99 30.41
CA GLY A 794 -27.77 14.96 30.05
C GLY A 794 -28.28 13.53 30.32
N PRO A 795 -27.59 12.51 29.78
CA PRO A 795 -28.03 11.12 29.91
C PRO A 795 -27.75 10.54 31.30
N CYS A 796 -28.52 9.52 31.71
CA CYS A 796 -28.25 8.78 32.95
C CYS A 796 -26.99 7.93 32.85
N MET A 797 -26.77 7.33 31.67
CA MET A 797 -25.63 6.49 31.34
C MET A 797 -25.16 6.79 29.92
N PHE A 798 -23.85 6.78 29.69
CA PHE A 798 -23.30 7.10 28.37
C PHE A 798 -22.04 6.29 28.07
N ARG A 799 -21.80 6.05 26.78
CA ARG A 799 -20.60 5.34 26.33
C ARG A 799 -19.37 6.22 26.58
N VAL A 800 -18.31 5.62 27.11
CA VAL A 800 -17.00 6.28 27.26
C VAL A 800 -15.98 5.65 26.33
N LYS A 801 -15.06 6.47 25.81
CA LYS A 801 -13.91 5.98 25.04
C LYS A 801 -12.73 5.87 26.03
N MET A 802 -12.44 4.65 26.48
CA MET A 802 -11.33 4.40 27.40
C MET A 802 -10.15 3.76 26.67
N CYS A 803 -9.36 4.58 25.99
CA CYS A 803 -8.08 4.20 25.41
C CYS A 803 -7.00 5.05 26.06
N SER A 804 -5.86 4.46 26.39
CA SER A 804 -4.74 5.23 26.94
C SER A 804 -3.68 5.47 25.87
N ASP A 805 -3.05 6.64 25.88
CA ASP A 805 -1.93 6.98 24.99
C ASP A 805 -0.58 6.45 25.50
N TYR A 806 -0.54 5.93 26.75
CA TYR A 806 0.64 5.36 27.38
C TYR A 806 0.26 4.16 28.28
N PRO A 807 1.17 3.19 28.49
CA PRO A 807 0.84 1.88 29.04
C PRO A 807 0.74 1.86 30.58
N ASP A 808 -0.03 2.76 31.17
CA ASP A 808 -0.14 2.97 32.62
C ASP A 808 -1.60 3.25 33.04
N ALA A 809 -2.02 2.67 34.18
CA ALA A 809 -3.37 2.79 34.71
C ALA A 809 -3.82 4.24 34.98
N ASP A 810 -2.89 5.19 35.17
CA ASP A 810 -3.24 6.62 35.27
C ASP A 810 -4.09 7.08 34.08
N GLY A 811 -3.75 6.64 32.86
CA GLY A 811 -4.45 7.04 31.64
C GLY A 811 -5.91 6.57 31.55
N TRP A 812 -6.27 5.49 32.24
CA TRP A 812 -7.68 5.04 32.33
C TRP A 812 -8.42 5.66 33.50
N LEU A 813 -7.77 5.66 34.67
CA LEU A 813 -8.44 6.02 35.93
C LEU A 813 -8.59 7.53 36.10
N ASN A 814 -7.64 8.30 35.57
CA ASN A 814 -7.70 9.76 35.68
C ASN A 814 -8.83 10.39 34.86
N LEU A 815 -9.41 9.66 33.90
CA LEU A 815 -10.57 10.14 33.12
C LEU A 815 -11.76 10.54 34.02
N PHE A 816 -11.83 9.94 35.22
CA PHE A 816 -12.88 10.16 36.22
C PHE A 816 -12.36 10.83 37.49
N ASN A 817 -11.15 11.42 37.48
CA ASN A 817 -10.61 12.09 38.67
C ASN A 817 -11.50 13.29 39.06
N PRO A 818 -12.13 13.31 40.25
CA PRO A 818 -13.06 14.38 40.62
C PRO A 818 -12.46 15.79 40.62
N SER A 819 -11.14 15.92 40.82
CA SER A 819 -10.45 17.22 40.82
C SER A 819 -10.18 17.77 39.43
N ARG A 820 -10.14 16.91 38.40
CA ARG A 820 -9.82 17.28 37.02
C ARG A 820 -10.31 16.22 36.02
N PRO A 821 -11.62 15.99 35.92
CA PRO A 821 -12.14 14.88 35.11
C PRO A 821 -12.12 15.22 33.62
N LEU A 822 -11.87 14.22 32.76
CA LEU A 822 -12.22 14.32 31.35
C LEU A 822 -13.73 14.11 31.16
N TYR A 823 -14.27 13.12 31.85
CA TYR A 823 -15.70 12.85 31.91
C TYR A 823 -16.26 13.35 33.24
N ASP A 824 -16.75 14.58 33.26
CA ASP A 824 -17.45 15.12 34.43
C ASP A 824 -18.82 14.45 34.59
N VAL A 825 -18.87 13.49 35.51
CA VAL A 825 -20.05 12.71 35.90
C VAL A 825 -20.67 13.20 37.22
N GLY A 826 -20.21 14.33 37.74
CA GLY A 826 -20.61 14.88 39.05
C GLY A 826 -20.39 13.94 40.23
N TRP A 827 -19.48 12.96 40.09
CA TRP A 827 -19.11 12.02 41.13
C TRP A 827 -18.00 12.61 41.99
N GLU A 828 -18.24 12.70 43.28
CA GLU A 828 -17.26 13.15 44.26
C GLU A 828 -16.80 11.98 45.13
N ASN A 829 -15.52 11.65 45.08
CA ASN A 829 -14.91 10.67 45.97
C ASN A 829 -13.47 11.10 46.33
N GLN A 830 -13.30 11.57 47.56
CA GLN A 830 -12.02 12.09 48.05
C GLN A 830 -10.95 10.99 48.15
N GLU A 831 -11.32 9.78 48.56
CA GLU A 831 -10.37 8.66 48.66
C GLU A 831 -9.78 8.33 47.28
N PHE A 832 -10.64 8.26 46.25
CA PHE A 832 -10.20 8.01 44.88
C PHE A 832 -9.23 9.09 44.39
N ALA A 833 -9.57 10.37 44.59
CA ALA A 833 -8.68 11.49 44.21
C ALA A 833 -7.32 11.40 44.91
N GLU A 834 -7.31 11.19 46.23
CA GLU A 834 -6.07 11.07 47.02
C GLU A 834 -5.22 9.88 46.62
N ILE A 835 -5.84 8.74 46.28
CA ILE A 835 -5.13 7.53 45.86
C ILE A 835 -4.47 7.74 44.50
N LEU A 836 -5.17 8.36 43.55
CA LEU A 836 -4.55 8.70 42.27
C LEU A 836 -3.37 9.65 42.48
N ASP A 837 -3.50 10.68 43.32
CA ASP A 837 -2.39 11.60 43.59
C ASP A 837 -1.20 10.94 44.30
N LYS A 838 -1.46 9.97 45.20
CA LYS A 838 -0.39 9.13 45.79
C LYS A 838 0.28 8.27 44.73
N ALA A 839 -0.49 7.63 43.85
CA ALA A 839 0.03 6.77 42.79
C ALA A 839 0.95 7.53 41.82
N ARG A 840 0.72 8.82 41.59
CA ARG A 840 1.60 9.65 40.74
C ARG A 840 2.96 9.96 41.34
N LYS A 841 3.02 10.07 42.67
CA LYS A 841 4.24 10.39 43.43
C LYS A 841 5.05 9.15 43.81
N GLU A 842 4.42 7.98 43.81
CA GLU A 842 5.02 6.76 44.31
C GLU A 842 6.00 6.14 43.29
N SER A 843 7.27 6.07 43.67
CA SER A 843 8.32 5.43 42.87
C SER A 843 8.37 3.91 43.04
N ASP A 844 7.84 3.37 44.14
CA ASP A 844 7.76 1.93 44.39
C ASP A 844 6.65 1.31 43.53
N LYS A 845 7.05 0.43 42.60
CA LYS A 845 6.12 -0.18 41.63
C LYS A 845 4.98 -0.95 42.30
N GLU A 846 5.27 -1.71 43.36
CA GLU A 846 4.26 -2.56 44.02
C GLU A 846 3.25 -1.72 44.79
N LYS A 847 3.71 -0.68 45.50
CA LYS A 847 2.80 0.27 46.17
C LYS A 847 1.92 0.98 45.17
N ARG A 848 2.48 1.41 44.03
CA ARG A 848 1.76 2.09 42.96
C ARG A 848 0.70 1.20 42.32
N ILE A 849 1.01 -0.07 42.06
CA ILE A 849 0.03 -1.08 41.63
C ILE A 849 -1.09 -1.24 42.67
N GLY A 850 -0.74 -1.27 43.96
CA GLY A 850 -1.72 -1.32 45.06
C GLY A 850 -2.70 -0.14 45.06
N PHE A 851 -2.21 1.08 44.82
CA PHE A 851 -3.06 2.26 44.68
C PHE A 851 -4.01 2.14 43.48
N TYR A 852 -3.52 1.74 42.31
CA TYR A 852 -4.38 1.55 41.14
C TYR A 852 -5.45 0.47 41.33
N LYS A 853 -5.10 -0.63 42.00
CA LYS A 853 -6.07 -1.67 42.35
C LYS A 853 -7.18 -1.15 43.26
N ARG A 854 -6.86 -0.32 44.26
CA ARG A 854 -7.87 0.31 45.13
C ARG A 854 -8.75 1.30 44.37
N ALA A 855 -8.16 2.07 43.44
CA ALA A 855 -8.91 2.98 42.58
C ALA A 855 -9.91 2.21 41.68
N GLU A 856 -9.52 1.11 41.06
CA GLU A 856 -10.41 0.22 40.30
C GLU A 856 -11.55 -0.36 41.16
N GLN A 857 -11.24 -0.75 42.40
CA GLN A 857 -12.25 -1.25 43.35
C GLN A 857 -13.32 -0.21 43.66
N ILE A 858 -12.92 1.05 43.86
CA ILE A 858 -13.86 2.14 44.10
C ILE A 858 -14.69 2.41 42.84
N LEU A 859 -14.02 2.63 41.71
CA LEU A 859 -14.64 3.11 40.47
C LEU A 859 -15.60 2.08 39.84
N CYS A 860 -15.18 0.81 39.75
CA CYS A 860 -15.94 -0.26 39.08
C CYS A 860 -16.70 -1.19 40.05
N GLY A 861 -16.41 -1.11 41.34
CA GLY A 861 -16.94 -1.98 42.38
C GLY A 861 -17.85 -1.26 43.37
N GLU A 862 -17.26 -0.46 44.25
CA GLU A 862 -17.94 0.14 45.40
C GLU A 862 -18.93 1.23 45.00
N ASP A 863 -18.53 2.12 44.09
CA ASP A 863 -19.37 3.21 43.60
C ASP A 863 -19.95 2.90 42.22
N ALA A 864 -19.38 1.93 41.48
CA ALA A 864 -19.87 1.45 40.19
C ALA A 864 -20.16 2.59 39.18
N VAL A 865 -19.31 3.62 39.17
CA VAL A 865 -19.45 4.78 38.28
C VAL A 865 -19.12 4.40 36.85
N ALA A 866 -18.10 3.57 36.66
CA ALA A 866 -17.76 3.00 35.36
C ALA A 866 -18.27 1.56 35.23
N VAL A 867 -18.74 1.23 34.03
CA VAL A 867 -19.20 -0.10 33.63
C VAL A 867 -18.35 -0.58 32.45
N PRO A 868 -17.16 -1.13 32.71
CA PRO A 868 -16.38 -1.85 31.70
C PRO A 868 -17.19 -3.03 31.18
N LEU A 869 -17.19 -3.24 29.87
CA LEU A 869 -17.89 -4.34 29.21
C LEU A 869 -16.91 -5.38 28.70
N TYR A 870 -15.97 -4.95 27.85
CA TYR A 870 -14.94 -5.82 27.32
C TYR A 870 -13.66 -5.05 27.00
N PHE A 871 -12.55 -5.74 27.17
CA PHE A 871 -11.23 -5.34 26.69
C PHE A 871 -11.14 -5.65 25.21
N GLU A 872 -10.70 -4.66 24.44
CA GLU A 872 -10.51 -4.84 23.01
C GLU A 872 -9.28 -5.71 22.73
N ILE A 873 -9.35 -6.43 21.60
CA ILE A 873 -8.28 -7.27 21.10
C ILE A 873 -8.02 -6.95 19.64
N TYR A 874 -6.76 -7.05 19.25
CA TYR A 874 -6.34 -7.09 17.87
C TYR A 874 -6.28 -8.55 17.39
N HIS A 875 -6.65 -8.73 16.12
CA HIS A 875 -6.43 -9.96 15.39
C HIS A 875 -5.29 -9.74 14.41
N SER A 876 -4.37 -10.67 14.31
CA SER A 876 -3.20 -10.57 13.44
C SER A 876 -2.94 -11.86 12.69
N LEU A 877 -2.47 -11.71 11.45
CA LEU A 877 -1.89 -12.76 10.61
C LEU A 877 -0.46 -12.33 10.28
N VAL A 878 0.51 -13.17 10.62
CA VAL A 878 1.94 -12.87 10.42
C VAL A 878 2.60 -14.03 9.68
N LYS A 879 3.28 -13.72 8.57
CA LYS A 879 3.96 -14.74 7.77
C LYS A 879 5.11 -15.36 8.58
N PRO A 880 5.35 -16.69 8.46
CA PRO A 880 6.41 -17.35 9.21
C PRO A 880 7.82 -16.79 9.00
N ARG A 881 8.07 -16.16 7.85
CA ARG A 881 9.34 -15.49 7.52
C ARG A 881 9.62 -14.24 8.34
N VAL A 882 8.60 -13.61 8.95
CA VAL A 882 8.78 -12.46 9.83
C VAL A 882 9.16 -12.96 11.22
N LYS A 883 10.40 -12.70 11.63
CA LYS A 883 10.94 -13.06 12.95
C LYS A 883 11.10 -11.82 13.81
N GLY A 884 11.05 -12.02 15.13
CA GLY A 884 11.17 -10.93 16.10
C GLY A 884 9.93 -10.03 16.19
N TRP A 885 8.87 -10.31 15.42
CA TRP A 885 7.61 -9.60 15.50
C TRP A 885 7.02 -9.66 16.90
N GLN A 886 6.68 -8.50 17.44
CA GLN A 886 5.98 -8.34 18.71
C GLN A 886 4.94 -7.24 18.53
N HIS A 887 3.76 -7.47 19.06
CA HIS A 887 2.64 -6.54 18.94
C HIS A 887 2.80 -5.38 19.91
N MET A 888 2.76 -4.15 19.38
CA MET A 888 2.62 -2.93 20.18
C MET A 888 1.14 -2.52 20.30
N PRO A 889 0.54 -2.54 21.52
CA PRO A 889 -0.86 -2.21 21.76
C PRO A 889 -1.27 -0.77 21.45
N LEU A 890 -0.31 0.15 21.38
CA LEU A 890 -0.50 1.57 21.13
C LEU A 890 -0.18 1.96 19.67
N GLY A 891 0.17 0.99 18.80
CA GLY A 891 0.83 1.27 17.52
C GLY A 891 2.33 1.56 17.70
N GLY A 892 2.99 2.06 16.65
CA GLY A 892 4.43 2.32 16.67
C GLY A 892 5.24 1.03 16.69
N GLN A 893 5.07 0.15 15.70
CA GLN A 893 5.75 -1.14 15.72
C GLN A 893 7.29 -1.02 15.64
N HIS A 894 8.04 -1.76 16.46
CA HIS A 894 9.52 -1.69 16.50
C HIS A 894 10.16 -2.54 15.40
N ILE A 895 9.97 -2.17 14.14
CA ILE A 895 10.46 -2.95 12.99
C ILE A 895 11.99 -3.10 13.00
N ARG A 896 12.70 -2.14 13.64
CA ARG A 896 14.15 -2.18 13.88
C ARG A 896 14.65 -3.45 14.58
N SER A 897 13.79 -4.18 15.30
CA SER A 897 14.15 -5.45 15.96
C SER A 897 13.67 -6.69 15.21
N TRP A 898 13.09 -6.53 14.02
CA TRP A 898 12.55 -7.64 13.23
C TRP A 898 13.56 -8.14 12.20
N GLN A 899 13.34 -9.36 11.73
CA GLN A 899 14.11 -9.99 10.67
C GLN A 899 13.16 -10.63 9.66
N ILE A 900 13.60 -10.65 8.40
CA ILE A 900 12.99 -11.46 7.36
C ILE A 900 13.91 -12.64 7.06
N GLU A 901 13.39 -13.86 7.19
CA GLU A 901 14.04 -15.07 6.68
C GLU A 901 13.74 -15.24 5.20
N LYS A 902 14.76 -15.69 4.46
CA LYS A 902 14.59 -16.07 3.06
C LYS A 902 13.70 -17.31 2.99
N GLU A 903 12.71 -17.28 2.11
CA GLU A 903 11.79 -18.40 1.91
C GLU A 903 12.44 -19.57 1.18
#